data_AF-A0A317A8F1-F1
#
_entry.id   AF-A0A317A8F1-F1
#
_cell.length_a   1.000
_cell.length_b   1.000
_cell.length_c   1.000
_cell.angle_alpha   90.00
_cell.angle_beta   90.00
_cell.angle_gamma   90.00
#
_symmetry.space_group_name_H-M   'P 1'
#
loop_
_entity.id
_entity.type
_entity.pdbx_description
1 polymer ?
#
loop_
_entity_poly.entity_id
_entity_poly.type
_entity_poly.pdbx_seq_one_letter_code
_entity_poly.pdbx_strand_id
1 'polypeptide(L)'
;MATHIKIPCSSANIGPGFDVIGLALNLYLELQVTVTKKDASEHSLNCKITYEGVGAEDVPLVAQDNLITRTAVYVLRCHGIRNFPAETHVHVKNPIPLGRGLGSSAAAIVGGVFLANEVGNLKLSRARMLDYCLMEERHPDNVAAALYGGFVGTYLNELSPEDTERLEIPLSEVLPQPAGGVDTGLRPPEPPLNIGHYTKFNWSPTIKCVCIIPQFEVSTAKARAVLPESYSRKDAIFNMQRLAVLTTALGQPTPDPDMIYTAMQDKLHQPYRSGLIPGLTEILQSVTPQSHPGLLGICLSGAGPTILALATDNFDKIADHLLQEFKKEGITCDWKLLEPATEGTTVTHPSTTSQPAGEALTYASSGVSIDAGNQLVKQIKALTASTRRPGADGNIGGFGGLLDLQAAGYKEAPILVGAIDGIGTKVKIAFEMGKHDTVGIDLVAMNVNDLVVQGAEPLMFLDYYACSKLDVEGAAKFVEGVANGCRQSACALVGGETAEMPGIYQKGEYDAGGAAIGAIKQGATILPDTASMEEGDVLLGMASSGVHSNGFSLVRRIVEAQGMSYSDTCPWSSGENIGTALLTPTKIYVKPLLAATKEGLIKGMAHITGGGLLENIPRMLPKTLAAELDAKSWPLPAVFKWLKSAGRMEHTEFARTFNTGLGMVLVVSQEKVQKTIDLLQREKEEVYVVGCLKKKVDEDCIVTNMNVWG
;
A
#
# COMPACT_ATOMS: atom_id res chain seq x y z
N MET A 1 -1.34 32.33 -2.97
CA MET A 1 -0.52 31.11 -2.98
C MET A 1 -0.29 30.73 -4.43
N ALA A 2 0.89 30.24 -4.79
CA ALA A 2 1.13 29.70 -6.13
C ALA A 2 0.75 28.22 -6.12
N THR A 3 -0.01 27.78 -7.11
CA THR A 3 -0.41 26.39 -7.31
C THR A 3 0.08 25.97 -8.69
N HIS A 4 0.64 24.77 -8.81
CA HIS A 4 1.15 24.25 -10.07
C HIS A 4 0.45 22.93 -10.39
N ILE A 5 -0.29 22.90 -11.51
CA ILE A 5 -1.06 21.75 -11.99
C ILE A 5 -0.35 21.21 -13.22
N LYS A 6 -0.04 19.92 -13.24
CA LYS A 6 0.69 19.25 -14.32
C LYS A 6 -0.17 18.13 -14.89
N ILE A 7 -0.48 18.22 -16.19
CA ILE A 7 -1.42 17.33 -16.89
C ILE A 7 -0.70 16.63 -18.04
N PRO A 8 -0.61 15.28 -18.08
CA PRO A 8 0.02 14.57 -19.18
C PRO A 8 -0.84 14.66 -20.45
N CYS A 9 -0.18 14.62 -21.59
CA CYS A 9 -0.83 14.41 -22.87
C CYS A 9 -1.37 12.97 -22.97
N SER A 10 -2.27 12.72 -23.91
CA SER A 10 -2.87 11.39 -24.09
C SER A 10 -2.85 10.96 -25.55
N SER A 11 -2.62 9.67 -25.78
CA SER A 11 -2.95 9.00 -27.03
C SER A 11 -4.17 8.12 -26.81
N ALA A 12 -5.19 8.28 -27.64
CA ALA A 12 -6.44 7.53 -27.61
C ALA A 12 -6.59 6.64 -28.84
N ASN A 13 -7.67 5.86 -28.92
CA ASN A 13 -7.97 5.00 -30.07
C ASN A 13 -6.81 4.06 -30.47
N ILE A 14 -6.07 3.55 -29.48
CA ILE A 14 -4.86 2.76 -29.72
C ILE A 14 -5.23 1.44 -30.41
N GLY A 15 -4.86 1.32 -31.67
CA GLY A 15 -5.22 0.18 -32.52
C GLY A 15 -6.74 -0.05 -32.54
N PRO A 16 -7.24 -1.22 -32.11
CA PRO A 16 -8.66 -1.56 -32.12
C PRO A 16 -9.47 -0.86 -31.01
N GLY A 17 -8.83 -0.15 -30.08
CA GLY A 17 -9.43 0.42 -28.87
C GLY A 17 -10.18 1.74 -29.07
N PHE A 18 -11.00 1.85 -30.11
CA PHE A 18 -11.76 3.04 -30.45
C PHE A 18 -12.69 3.49 -29.31
N ASP A 19 -12.54 4.73 -28.83
CA ASP A 19 -13.26 5.37 -27.71
C ASP A 19 -13.18 4.63 -26.35
N VAL A 20 -12.31 3.61 -26.25
CA VAL A 20 -12.21 2.72 -25.09
C VAL A 20 -10.81 2.72 -24.49
N ILE A 21 -9.76 2.89 -25.29
CA ILE A 21 -8.38 2.75 -24.83
C ILE A 21 -7.63 4.07 -24.94
N GLY A 22 -7.05 4.49 -23.82
CA GLY A 22 -6.19 5.66 -23.71
C GLY A 22 -4.84 5.33 -23.08
N LEU A 23 -3.81 6.10 -23.43
CA LEU A 23 -2.49 6.05 -22.84
C LEU A 23 -2.03 7.47 -22.52
N ALA A 24 -1.74 7.73 -21.24
CA ALA A 24 -1.12 8.98 -20.83
C ALA A 24 0.38 8.93 -21.14
N LEU A 25 0.95 10.00 -21.70
CA LEU A 25 2.36 10.08 -22.09
C LEU A 25 3.05 11.24 -21.37
N ASN A 26 4.36 11.09 -21.13
CA ASN A 26 5.20 12.00 -20.32
C ASN A 26 5.56 13.34 -20.99
N LEU A 27 4.61 13.92 -21.74
CA LEU A 27 4.66 15.28 -22.26
C LEU A 27 3.53 16.07 -21.60
N TYR A 28 3.83 17.16 -20.90
CA TYR A 28 2.88 17.74 -19.94
C TYR A 28 2.46 19.16 -20.30
N LEU A 29 1.16 19.43 -20.20
CA LEU A 29 0.61 20.77 -20.06
C LEU A 29 0.70 21.18 -18.59
N GLU A 30 1.27 22.35 -18.33
CA GLU A 30 1.53 22.88 -16.98
C GLU A 30 0.75 24.19 -16.78
N LEU A 31 0.03 24.30 -15.66
CA LEU A 31 -0.69 25.50 -15.24
C LEU A 31 -0.05 26.03 -13.95
N GLN A 32 0.55 27.20 -14.02
CA GLN A 32 1.00 27.94 -12.85
C GLN A 32 -0.05 28.99 -12.49
N VAL A 33 -0.68 28.80 -11.35
CA VAL A 33 -1.83 29.58 -10.90
C VAL A 33 -1.43 30.42 -9.70
N THR A 34 -1.66 31.72 -9.77
CA THR A 34 -1.52 32.61 -8.63
C THR A 34 -2.81 33.36 -8.39
N VAL A 35 -3.20 33.49 -7.12
CA VAL A 35 -4.37 34.28 -6.71
C VAL A 35 -3.88 35.35 -5.75
N THR A 36 -4.15 36.61 -6.06
CA THR A 36 -3.83 37.74 -5.17
C THR A 36 -5.06 38.19 -4.38
N LYS A 37 -4.87 38.95 -3.29
CA LYS A 37 -5.95 39.42 -2.42
C LYS A 37 -6.30 40.88 -2.73
N LYS A 38 -6.66 41.20 -3.97
CA LYS A 38 -7.23 42.52 -4.30
C LYS A 38 -8.75 42.44 -4.42
N ASP A 39 -9.44 43.54 -4.16
CA ASP A 39 -10.90 43.58 -4.17
C ASP A 39 -11.51 43.79 -5.57
N ALA A 40 -10.69 44.15 -6.57
CA ALA A 40 -11.12 44.40 -7.95
C ALA A 40 -10.06 43.91 -8.96
N SER A 41 -10.51 43.51 -10.15
CA SER A 41 -9.66 43.09 -11.27
C SER A 41 -10.08 43.81 -12.55
N GLU A 42 -9.10 44.21 -13.36
CA GLU A 42 -9.33 44.80 -14.69
C GLU A 42 -9.47 43.72 -15.79
N HIS A 43 -9.19 42.45 -15.47
CA HIS A 43 -9.27 41.32 -16.40
C HIS A 43 -10.65 40.66 -16.40
N SER A 44 -11.07 40.14 -17.57
CA SER A 44 -12.35 39.44 -17.71
C SER A 44 -12.41 38.21 -16.79
N LEU A 45 -13.58 38.00 -16.16
CA LEU A 45 -13.80 36.94 -15.16
C LEU A 45 -12.82 36.93 -13.98
N ASN A 46 -12.14 38.06 -13.71
CA ASN A 46 -11.05 38.19 -12.75
C ASN A 46 -9.79 37.37 -13.04
N CYS A 47 -9.62 36.89 -14.28
CA CYS A 47 -8.55 35.97 -14.63
C CYS A 47 -7.68 36.54 -15.77
N LYS A 48 -6.39 36.75 -15.47
CA LYS A 48 -5.36 36.95 -16.49
C LYS A 48 -4.87 35.58 -16.94
N ILE A 49 -4.78 35.36 -18.25
CA ILE A 49 -4.12 34.19 -18.81
C ILE A 49 -2.91 34.60 -19.65
N THR A 50 -1.83 33.83 -19.53
CA THR A 50 -0.62 33.97 -20.35
C THR A 50 -0.22 32.58 -20.81
N TYR A 51 0.39 32.48 -21.99
CA TYR A 51 0.66 31.18 -22.62
C TYR A 51 2.08 31.14 -23.18
N GLU A 52 2.78 30.03 -22.98
CA GLU A 52 4.02 29.68 -23.67
C GLU A 52 3.96 28.24 -24.20
N GLY A 53 4.68 27.97 -25.30
CA GLY A 53 4.74 26.65 -25.92
C GLY A 53 4.14 26.62 -27.33
N VAL A 54 3.68 25.45 -27.76
CA VAL A 54 3.22 25.20 -29.13
C VAL A 54 1.89 25.92 -29.37
N GLY A 55 1.80 26.67 -30.48
CA GLY A 55 0.59 27.38 -30.90
C GLY A 55 0.29 28.65 -30.09
N ALA A 56 1.27 29.22 -29.39
CA ALA A 56 1.07 30.36 -28.50
C ALA A 56 0.45 31.60 -29.20
N GLU A 57 0.71 31.77 -30.49
CA GLU A 57 0.12 32.86 -31.30
C GLU A 57 -1.38 32.68 -31.61
N ASP A 58 -1.89 31.44 -31.60
CA ASP A 58 -3.26 31.12 -32.01
C ASP A 58 -4.19 30.84 -30.82
N VAL A 59 -3.66 30.77 -29.59
CA VAL A 59 -4.43 30.48 -28.38
C VAL A 59 -5.06 31.77 -27.81
N PRO A 60 -6.39 31.81 -27.58
CA PRO A 60 -7.04 32.96 -26.97
C PRO A 60 -6.48 33.27 -25.58
N LEU A 61 -6.08 34.53 -25.36
CA LEU A 61 -5.58 35.04 -24.06
C LEU A 61 -6.64 35.81 -23.26
N VAL A 62 -7.91 35.66 -23.65
CA VAL A 62 -9.06 36.18 -22.90
C VAL A 62 -9.70 35.00 -22.18
N ALA A 63 -9.90 35.11 -20.87
CA ALA A 63 -10.39 34.00 -20.03
C ALA A 63 -11.77 33.46 -20.46
N GLN A 64 -12.57 34.26 -21.16
CA GLN A 64 -13.89 33.85 -21.68
C GLN A 64 -13.79 32.97 -22.93
N ASP A 65 -12.67 33.01 -23.64
CA ASP A 65 -12.48 32.34 -24.94
C ASP A 65 -11.55 31.14 -24.83
N ASN A 66 -10.67 31.11 -23.82
CA ASN A 66 -9.72 30.02 -23.61
C ASN A 66 -10.38 28.77 -23.02
N LEU A 67 -10.14 27.60 -23.59
CA LEU A 67 -10.76 26.33 -23.19
C LEU A 67 -10.52 26.00 -21.70
N ILE A 68 -9.30 26.17 -21.19
CA ILE A 68 -8.94 25.84 -19.81
C ILE A 68 -9.78 26.67 -18.84
N THR A 69 -9.83 27.99 -19.06
CA THR A 69 -10.56 28.90 -18.17
C THR A 69 -12.07 28.80 -18.36
N ARG A 70 -12.56 28.48 -19.57
CA ARG A 70 -13.99 28.23 -19.81
C ARG A 70 -14.47 26.99 -19.06
N THR A 71 -13.76 25.87 -19.16
CA THR A 71 -14.08 24.66 -18.40
C THR A 71 -14.00 24.93 -16.89
N ALA A 72 -13.00 25.69 -16.43
CA ALA A 72 -12.92 26.07 -15.03
C ALA A 72 -14.14 26.91 -14.57
N VAL A 73 -14.56 27.88 -15.39
CA VAL A 73 -15.72 28.74 -15.11
C VAL A 73 -17.01 27.93 -15.08
N TYR A 74 -17.18 26.96 -15.97
CA TYR A 74 -18.31 26.04 -15.92
C TYR A 74 -18.38 25.32 -14.57
N VAL A 75 -17.28 24.69 -14.14
CA VAL A 75 -17.20 23.98 -12.85
C VAL A 75 -17.45 24.92 -11.66
N LEU A 76 -16.85 26.12 -11.67
CA LEU A 76 -17.06 27.13 -10.62
C LEU A 76 -18.54 27.56 -10.54
N ARG A 77 -19.17 27.83 -11.68
CA ARG A 77 -20.58 28.26 -11.76
C ARG A 77 -21.54 27.15 -11.31
N CYS A 78 -21.22 25.89 -11.59
CA CYS A 78 -21.93 24.74 -11.03
C CYS A 78 -21.90 24.74 -9.49
N HIS A 79 -20.90 25.35 -8.86
CA HIS A 79 -20.78 25.49 -7.40
C HIS A 79 -21.13 26.90 -6.87
N GLY A 80 -21.83 27.71 -7.67
CA GLY A 80 -22.27 29.05 -7.25
C GLY A 80 -21.18 30.13 -7.28
N ILE A 81 -19.99 29.82 -7.79
CA ILE A 81 -18.89 30.77 -7.95
C ILE A 81 -18.92 31.33 -9.37
N ARG A 82 -19.28 32.61 -9.53
CA ARG A 82 -19.56 33.19 -10.86
C ARG A 82 -18.33 33.56 -11.68
N ASN A 83 -17.29 34.04 -10.99
CA ASN A 83 -16.02 34.49 -11.55
C ASN A 83 -14.88 33.87 -10.75
N PHE A 84 -13.67 33.88 -11.31
CA PHE A 84 -12.49 33.51 -10.54
C PHE A 84 -12.32 34.45 -9.32
N PRO A 85 -11.62 34.00 -8.27
CA PRO A 85 -11.14 34.89 -7.23
C PRO A 85 -10.45 36.12 -7.84
N ALA A 86 -10.66 37.30 -7.25
CA ALA A 86 -10.16 38.56 -7.77
C ALA A 86 -8.64 38.50 -8.02
N GLU A 87 -8.24 38.89 -9.24
CA GLU A 87 -6.85 38.85 -9.70
C GLU A 87 -6.21 37.45 -9.62
N THR A 88 -6.88 36.48 -10.24
CA THR A 88 -6.29 35.17 -10.58
C THR A 88 -5.41 35.32 -11.83
N HIS A 89 -4.21 34.77 -11.82
CA HIS A 89 -3.34 34.66 -12.99
C HIS A 89 -3.02 33.20 -13.26
N VAL A 90 -3.34 32.75 -14.47
CA VAL A 90 -3.06 31.41 -14.98
C VAL A 90 -1.98 31.54 -16.06
N HIS A 91 -0.78 31.06 -15.77
CA HIS A 91 0.28 30.92 -16.76
C HIS A 91 0.30 29.47 -17.27
N VAL A 92 0.05 29.31 -18.57
CA VAL A 92 -0.04 28.03 -19.26
C VAL A 92 1.26 27.77 -19.99
N LYS A 93 1.88 26.63 -19.74
CA LYS A 93 3.00 26.11 -20.52
C LYS A 93 2.56 24.81 -21.19
N ASN A 94 2.44 24.83 -22.51
CA ASN A 94 1.91 23.70 -23.26
C ASN A 94 2.84 23.29 -24.42
N PRO A 95 3.67 22.26 -24.23
CA PRO A 95 4.47 21.67 -25.29
C PRO A 95 3.71 20.63 -26.12
N ILE A 96 2.44 20.35 -25.81
CA ILE A 96 1.62 19.35 -26.51
C ILE A 96 1.18 19.93 -27.87
N PRO A 97 1.41 19.23 -28.99
CA PRO A 97 0.98 19.69 -30.29
C PRO A 97 -0.55 19.77 -30.41
N LEU A 98 -1.06 20.97 -30.72
CA LEU A 98 -2.49 21.24 -30.91
C LEU A 98 -3.00 20.55 -32.19
N GLY A 99 -4.24 20.04 -32.16
CA GLY A 99 -4.90 19.46 -33.34
C GLY A 99 -4.24 18.23 -33.97
N ARG A 100 -3.23 17.63 -33.29
CA ARG A 100 -2.33 16.63 -33.89
C ARG A 100 -2.48 15.21 -33.38
N GLY A 101 -3.34 14.96 -32.39
CA GLY A 101 -3.66 13.60 -31.93
C GLY A 101 -2.98 13.17 -30.62
N LEU A 102 -2.30 14.10 -29.92
CA LEU A 102 -1.70 13.86 -28.60
C LEU A 102 -2.55 14.42 -27.44
N GLY A 103 -3.88 14.48 -27.61
CA GLY A 103 -4.78 14.75 -26.48
C GLY A 103 -4.68 16.15 -25.87
N SER A 104 -4.22 17.17 -26.61
CA SER A 104 -4.10 18.54 -26.06
C SER A 104 -5.44 19.12 -25.57
N SER A 105 -6.56 18.78 -26.21
CA SER A 105 -7.89 19.21 -25.77
C SER A 105 -8.27 18.58 -24.44
N ALA A 106 -8.08 17.26 -24.31
CA ALA A 106 -8.35 16.54 -23.06
C ALA A 106 -7.48 17.06 -21.91
N ALA A 107 -6.19 17.32 -22.17
CA ALA A 107 -5.30 17.91 -21.17
C ALA A 107 -5.76 19.32 -20.75
N ALA A 108 -6.28 20.12 -21.68
CA ALA A 108 -6.84 21.45 -21.37
C ALA A 108 -8.14 21.36 -20.56
N ILE A 109 -9.05 20.44 -20.89
CA ILE A 109 -10.31 20.19 -20.15
C ILE A 109 -10.00 19.72 -18.72
N VAL A 110 -9.18 18.69 -18.57
CA VAL A 110 -8.74 18.19 -17.26
C VAL A 110 -8.06 19.30 -16.46
N GLY A 111 -7.16 20.06 -17.11
CA GLY A 111 -6.51 21.23 -16.50
C GLY A 111 -7.50 22.29 -16.02
N GLY A 112 -8.57 22.57 -16.79
CA GLY A 112 -9.64 23.48 -16.40
C GLY A 112 -10.44 23.00 -15.18
N VAL A 113 -10.77 21.70 -15.12
CA VAL A 113 -11.47 21.11 -13.97
C VAL A 113 -10.61 21.18 -12.70
N PHE A 114 -9.31 20.86 -12.79
CA PHE A 114 -8.39 21.02 -11.67
C PHE A 114 -8.21 22.49 -11.28
N LEU A 115 -8.07 23.38 -12.25
CA LEU A 115 -7.97 24.82 -12.00
C LEU A 115 -9.17 25.31 -11.18
N ALA A 116 -10.39 24.96 -11.56
CA ALA A 116 -11.60 25.30 -10.80
C ALA A 116 -11.61 24.70 -9.40
N ASN A 117 -11.20 23.44 -9.27
CA ASN A 117 -11.12 22.78 -7.97
C ASN A 117 -10.19 23.53 -7.00
N GLU A 118 -9.03 23.97 -7.49
CA GLU A 118 -8.02 24.65 -6.68
C GLU A 118 -8.41 26.10 -6.36
N VAL A 119 -8.83 26.89 -7.35
CA VAL A 119 -9.20 28.30 -7.12
C VAL A 119 -10.53 28.45 -6.39
N GLY A 120 -11.44 27.49 -6.56
CA GLY A 120 -12.73 27.45 -5.89
C GLY A 120 -12.73 26.70 -4.57
N ASN A 121 -11.63 26.02 -4.21
CA ASN A 121 -11.52 25.14 -3.03
C ASN A 121 -12.69 24.13 -2.94
N LEU A 122 -13.01 23.50 -4.08
CA LEU A 122 -14.22 22.69 -4.25
C LEU A 122 -14.10 21.27 -3.66
N LYS A 123 -12.87 20.78 -3.49
CA LYS A 123 -12.55 19.44 -2.93
C LYS A 123 -13.23 18.29 -3.68
N LEU A 124 -13.28 18.39 -5.00
CA LEU A 124 -13.86 17.36 -5.87
C LEU A 124 -12.99 16.09 -5.83
N SER A 125 -13.63 14.93 -5.83
CA SER A 125 -12.94 13.65 -6.06
C SER A 125 -12.55 13.52 -7.53
N ARG A 126 -11.51 12.72 -7.86
CA ARG A 126 -11.15 12.46 -9.26
C ARG A 126 -12.31 11.85 -10.06
N ALA A 127 -13.13 10.99 -9.44
CA ALA A 127 -14.33 10.46 -10.08
C ALA A 127 -15.32 11.58 -10.46
N ARG A 128 -15.54 12.54 -9.56
CA ARG A 128 -16.40 13.70 -9.88
C ARG A 128 -15.77 14.62 -10.92
N MET A 129 -14.45 14.79 -10.90
CA MET A 129 -13.73 15.53 -11.94
C MET A 129 -13.87 14.87 -13.31
N LEU A 130 -13.88 13.53 -13.38
CA LEU A 130 -14.14 12.80 -14.61
C LEU A 130 -15.53 13.14 -15.16
N ASP A 131 -16.58 13.18 -14.33
CA ASP A 131 -17.92 13.56 -14.78
C ASP A 131 -17.94 14.96 -15.43
N TYR A 132 -17.25 15.94 -14.81
CA TYR A 132 -17.11 17.27 -15.39
C TYR A 132 -16.33 17.26 -16.71
N CYS A 133 -15.29 16.43 -16.82
CA CYS A 133 -14.55 16.28 -18.08
C CYS A 133 -15.42 15.62 -19.17
N LEU A 134 -16.23 14.62 -18.82
CA LEU A 134 -17.07 13.88 -19.77
C LEU A 134 -18.26 14.69 -20.29
N MET A 135 -18.66 15.71 -19.55
CA MET A 135 -19.64 16.70 -20.00
C MET A 135 -19.10 17.55 -21.16
N GLU A 136 -17.79 17.79 -21.18
CA GLU A 136 -17.09 18.58 -22.19
C GLU A 136 -16.62 17.70 -23.36
N GLU A 137 -16.01 16.55 -23.03
CA GLU A 137 -15.47 15.59 -23.98
C GLU A 137 -16.12 14.22 -23.74
N ARG A 138 -17.10 13.90 -24.60
CA ARG A 138 -17.92 12.68 -24.48
C ARG A 138 -17.16 11.36 -24.69
N HIS A 139 -15.87 11.42 -25.01
CA HIS A 139 -15.04 10.24 -25.27
C HIS A 139 -14.13 10.05 -24.06
N PRO A 140 -14.33 8.97 -23.29
CA PRO A 140 -13.69 8.87 -21.98
C PRO A 140 -12.21 8.51 -22.04
N ASP A 141 -11.73 7.95 -23.15
CA ASP A 141 -10.39 7.41 -23.29
C ASP A 141 -9.27 8.47 -23.12
N ASN A 142 -9.38 9.63 -23.76
CA ASN A 142 -8.39 10.71 -23.62
C ASN A 142 -8.42 11.34 -22.22
N VAL A 143 -9.62 11.75 -21.78
CA VAL A 143 -9.76 12.46 -20.50
C VAL A 143 -9.40 11.57 -19.32
N ALA A 144 -9.76 10.29 -19.35
CA ALA A 144 -9.37 9.36 -18.30
C ALA A 144 -7.87 9.10 -18.30
N ALA A 145 -7.23 9.00 -19.47
CA ALA A 145 -5.78 8.88 -19.55
C ALA A 145 -5.09 10.12 -18.95
N ALA A 146 -5.48 11.33 -19.37
CA ALA A 146 -4.91 12.57 -18.83
C ALA A 146 -5.16 12.75 -17.32
N LEU A 147 -6.35 12.36 -16.85
CA LEU A 147 -6.76 12.47 -15.44
C LEU A 147 -6.08 11.45 -14.53
N TYR A 148 -6.09 10.17 -14.90
CA TYR A 148 -5.66 9.07 -14.05
C TYR A 148 -4.25 8.56 -14.33
N GLY A 149 -3.74 8.72 -15.55
CA GLY A 149 -2.42 8.26 -15.97
C GLY A 149 -2.35 6.79 -16.33
N GLY A 150 -1.26 6.42 -17.01
CA GLY A 150 -0.96 5.07 -17.47
C GLY A 150 -1.78 4.64 -18.69
N PHE A 151 -1.84 3.34 -18.89
CA PHE A 151 -2.62 2.69 -19.92
C PHE A 151 -4.00 2.34 -19.36
N VAL A 152 -5.07 2.91 -19.92
CA VAL A 152 -6.42 2.84 -19.36
C VAL A 152 -7.42 2.27 -20.34
N GLY A 153 -8.41 1.56 -19.79
CA GLY A 153 -9.64 1.17 -20.46
C GLY A 153 -10.82 1.94 -19.88
N THR A 154 -11.74 2.36 -20.71
CA THR A 154 -12.88 3.19 -20.31
C THR A 154 -14.18 2.74 -20.94
N TYR A 155 -15.29 3.01 -20.24
CA TYR A 155 -16.64 2.86 -20.80
C TYR A 155 -17.58 3.88 -20.17
N LEU A 156 -18.66 4.20 -20.90
CA LEU A 156 -19.74 5.06 -20.42
C LEU A 156 -20.84 4.19 -19.79
N ASN A 157 -21.44 4.67 -18.70
CA ASN A 157 -22.55 3.98 -18.05
C ASN A 157 -23.87 4.26 -18.79
N GLU A 158 -24.83 3.34 -18.68
CA GLU A 158 -26.23 3.63 -19.01
C GLU A 158 -26.81 4.58 -17.95
N LEU A 159 -27.25 5.75 -18.40
CA LEU A 159 -27.82 6.79 -17.54
C LEU A 159 -29.36 6.76 -17.61
N SER A 160 -30.01 7.38 -16.62
CA SER A 160 -31.45 7.62 -16.69
C SER A 160 -31.80 8.48 -17.91
N PRO A 161 -33.03 8.42 -18.47
CA PRO A 161 -33.41 9.30 -19.59
C PRO A 161 -33.21 10.79 -19.27
N GLU A 162 -33.49 11.19 -18.03
CA GLU A 162 -33.32 12.55 -17.53
C GLU A 162 -31.84 12.97 -17.51
N ASP A 163 -30.95 12.08 -17.07
CA ASP A 163 -29.50 12.33 -17.06
C ASP A 163 -28.88 12.24 -18.45
N THR A 164 -29.46 11.43 -19.35
CA THR A 164 -29.05 11.34 -20.76
C THR A 164 -29.35 12.66 -21.48
N GLU A 165 -30.56 13.19 -21.31
CA GLU A 165 -30.94 14.50 -21.86
C GLU A 165 -30.00 15.60 -21.34
N ARG A 166 -29.64 15.58 -20.05
CA ARG A 166 -28.67 16.53 -19.48
C ARG A 166 -27.28 16.40 -20.09
N LEU A 167 -26.78 15.18 -20.24
CA LEU A 167 -25.48 14.90 -20.87
C LEU A 167 -25.44 15.34 -22.34
N GLU A 168 -26.60 15.29 -23.03
CA GLU A 168 -26.72 15.68 -24.43
C GLU A 168 -26.66 17.19 -24.67
N ILE A 169 -26.84 18.03 -23.64
CA ILE A 169 -26.69 19.49 -23.72
C ILE A 169 -25.20 19.83 -23.88
N PRO A 170 -24.73 20.29 -25.06
CA PRO A 170 -23.33 20.64 -25.26
C PRO A 170 -22.91 21.81 -24.36
N LEU A 171 -21.65 21.87 -23.93
CA LEU A 171 -21.15 23.05 -23.21
C LEU A 171 -21.31 24.34 -24.03
N SER A 172 -21.25 24.26 -25.36
CA SER A 172 -21.54 25.42 -26.22
C SER A 172 -22.99 25.91 -26.13
N GLU A 173 -23.93 25.14 -25.60
CA GLU A 173 -25.29 25.61 -25.33
C GLU A 173 -25.43 26.12 -23.89
N VAL A 174 -24.66 25.54 -22.96
CA VAL A 174 -24.52 26.03 -21.59
C VAL A 174 -23.75 27.37 -21.53
N LEU A 175 -22.80 27.58 -22.44
CA LEU A 175 -21.89 28.73 -22.58
C LEU A 175 -21.58 29.02 -24.08
N PRO A 176 -22.51 29.64 -24.85
CA PRO A 176 -22.40 29.83 -26.31
C PRO A 176 -21.37 30.85 -26.76
N GLN A 177 -20.64 30.61 -27.86
CA GLN A 177 -19.67 31.58 -28.41
C GLN A 177 -20.35 32.74 -29.17
N PRO A 178 -19.81 33.99 -29.14
CA PRO A 178 -18.67 34.48 -28.34
C PRO A 178 -19.05 34.77 -26.87
N ALA A 179 -20.31 34.50 -26.49
CA ALA A 179 -20.88 34.74 -25.17
C ALA A 179 -20.48 33.71 -24.09
N GLY A 180 -19.46 32.87 -24.32
CA GLY A 180 -19.12 31.71 -23.49
C GLY A 180 -18.61 32.06 -22.09
N GLY A 181 -18.46 33.36 -21.81
CA GLY A 181 -18.18 33.92 -20.50
C GLY A 181 -19.27 34.85 -19.96
N VAL A 182 -20.36 35.14 -20.69
CA VAL A 182 -21.45 35.98 -20.18
C VAL A 182 -22.17 35.22 -19.08
N ASP A 183 -22.21 35.81 -17.89
CA ASP A 183 -23.00 35.27 -16.79
C ASP A 183 -24.47 35.54 -17.09
N THR A 184 -25.22 34.50 -17.47
CA THR A 184 -26.67 34.59 -17.70
C THR A 184 -27.45 34.74 -16.39
N GLY A 185 -26.79 34.68 -15.23
CA GLY A 185 -27.41 34.62 -13.91
C GLY A 185 -27.99 33.26 -13.56
N LEU A 186 -28.12 32.35 -14.53
CA LEU A 186 -28.59 30.98 -14.31
C LEU A 186 -27.44 30.07 -13.86
N ARG A 187 -27.74 29.09 -13.01
CA ARG A 187 -26.77 28.04 -12.63
C ARG A 187 -26.73 27.02 -13.78
N PRO A 188 -25.55 26.73 -14.36
CA PRO A 188 -25.41 25.67 -15.36
C PRO A 188 -25.90 24.32 -14.83
N PRO A 189 -26.38 23.41 -15.70
CA PRO A 189 -26.69 22.05 -15.28
C PRO A 189 -25.41 21.38 -14.77
N GLU A 190 -25.49 20.79 -13.57
CA GLU A 190 -24.44 19.92 -13.07
C GLU A 190 -24.40 18.63 -13.88
N PRO A 191 -23.20 18.08 -14.16
CA PRO A 191 -23.11 16.83 -14.87
C PRO A 191 -23.72 15.70 -14.02
N PRO A 192 -24.37 14.71 -14.64
CA PRO A 192 -24.77 13.48 -13.96
C PRO A 192 -23.60 12.85 -13.18
N LEU A 193 -23.92 12.04 -12.18
CA LEU A 193 -22.91 11.29 -11.43
C LEU A 193 -22.60 9.97 -12.14
N ASN A 194 -21.33 9.59 -12.15
CA ASN A 194 -20.84 8.35 -12.74
C ASN A 194 -21.15 8.24 -14.25
N ILE A 195 -20.81 9.27 -15.03
CA ILE A 195 -21.02 9.25 -16.49
C ILE A 195 -20.18 8.14 -17.14
N GLY A 196 -18.96 7.91 -16.64
CA GLY A 196 -18.08 6.87 -17.14
C GLY A 196 -17.20 6.26 -16.06
N HIS A 197 -16.67 5.08 -16.39
CA HIS A 197 -15.72 4.35 -15.57
C HIS A 197 -14.42 4.11 -16.31
N TYR A 198 -13.38 3.83 -15.53
CA TYR A 198 -12.08 3.46 -16.05
C TYR A 198 -11.50 2.27 -15.28
N THR A 199 -10.57 1.59 -15.93
CA THR A 199 -9.63 0.64 -15.32
C THR A 199 -8.23 0.94 -15.81
N LYS A 200 -7.21 0.64 -15.01
CA LYS A 200 -5.81 0.69 -15.45
C LYS A 200 -5.37 -0.71 -15.84
N PHE A 201 -4.80 -0.82 -17.02
CA PHE A 201 -4.15 -2.04 -17.47
C PHE A 201 -2.67 -2.01 -17.10
N ASN A 202 -2.08 -3.19 -17.05
CA ASN A 202 -0.64 -3.32 -16.92
C ASN A 202 0.05 -2.81 -18.20
N TRP A 203 1.21 -2.21 -18.03
CA TRP A 203 2.07 -1.78 -19.13
C TRP A 203 3.48 -2.30 -18.88
N SER A 204 4.07 -2.93 -19.89
CA SER A 204 5.43 -3.42 -19.81
C SER A 204 6.44 -2.26 -19.80
N PRO A 205 7.33 -2.16 -18.80
CA PRO A 205 8.24 -1.01 -18.66
C PRO A 205 9.28 -0.92 -19.78
N THR A 206 9.44 -1.97 -20.57
CA THR A 206 10.34 -2.00 -21.74
C THR A 206 9.74 -1.33 -22.97
N ILE A 207 8.41 -1.13 -23.02
CA ILE A 207 7.72 -0.54 -24.17
C ILE A 207 7.73 0.98 -24.06
N LYS A 208 8.25 1.63 -25.10
CA LYS A 208 8.21 3.09 -25.31
C LYS A 208 7.41 3.45 -26.55
N CYS A 209 7.02 4.72 -26.65
CA CYS A 209 6.18 5.25 -27.70
C CYS A 209 6.98 6.18 -28.61
N VAL A 210 7.22 5.76 -29.84
CA VAL A 210 7.75 6.61 -30.92
C VAL A 210 6.56 7.34 -31.56
N CYS A 211 6.44 8.64 -31.27
CA CYS A 211 5.33 9.47 -31.75
C CYS A 211 5.82 10.32 -32.94
N ILE A 212 5.32 10.04 -34.14
CA ILE A 212 5.59 10.83 -35.35
C ILE A 212 4.49 11.88 -35.48
N ILE A 213 4.86 13.16 -35.52
CA ILE A 213 3.96 14.31 -35.38
C ILE A 213 4.01 15.14 -36.68
N PRO A 214 3.03 14.97 -37.58
CA PRO A 214 2.95 15.78 -38.80
C PRO A 214 2.64 17.25 -38.53
N GLN A 215 3.21 18.14 -39.34
CA GLN A 215 3.02 19.59 -39.27
C GLN A 215 1.72 20.06 -39.96
N PHE A 216 0.62 19.35 -39.72
CA PHE A 216 -0.73 19.76 -40.09
C PHE A 216 -1.73 19.28 -39.04
N GLU A 217 -2.96 19.77 -39.10
CA GLU A 217 -3.98 19.48 -38.09
C GLU A 217 -5.17 18.74 -38.68
N VAL A 218 -5.74 17.83 -37.89
CA VAL A 218 -7.03 17.21 -38.17
C VAL A 218 -7.92 17.39 -36.95
N SER A 219 -8.99 18.17 -37.10
CA SER A 219 -9.95 18.39 -36.03
C SER A 219 -10.71 17.10 -35.70
N THR A 220 -11.01 16.86 -34.41
CA THR A 220 -11.81 15.72 -33.94
C THR A 220 -13.16 15.60 -34.67
N ALA A 221 -13.82 16.73 -34.95
CA ALA A 221 -15.08 16.74 -35.69
C ALA A 221 -14.95 16.14 -37.09
N LYS A 222 -13.97 16.58 -37.90
CA LYS A 222 -13.68 16.01 -39.22
C LYS A 222 -13.33 14.52 -39.14
N ALA A 223 -12.52 14.12 -38.17
CA ALA A 223 -12.12 12.73 -37.96
C ALA A 223 -13.27 11.80 -37.55
N ARG A 224 -14.35 12.34 -36.98
CA ARG A 224 -15.59 11.60 -36.69
C ARG A 224 -16.56 11.60 -37.87
N ALA A 225 -16.65 12.70 -38.61
CA ALA A 225 -17.56 12.84 -39.75
C ALA A 225 -17.29 11.83 -40.88
N VAL A 226 -16.08 11.26 -40.95
CA VAL A 226 -15.71 10.23 -41.94
C VAL A 226 -16.02 8.80 -41.47
N LEU A 227 -16.43 8.60 -40.21
CA LEU A 227 -16.79 7.29 -39.69
C LEU A 227 -18.19 6.88 -40.17
N PRO A 228 -18.44 5.59 -40.44
CA PRO A 228 -19.74 5.13 -40.87
C PRO A 228 -20.74 5.15 -39.71
N GLU A 229 -22.03 5.30 -40.01
CA GLU A 229 -23.11 5.20 -39.02
C GLU A 229 -23.29 3.76 -38.48
N SER A 230 -22.83 2.76 -39.23
CA SER A 230 -22.92 1.35 -38.84
C SER A 230 -21.72 0.55 -39.32
N TYR A 231 -21.40 -0.50 -38.57
CA TYR A 231 -20.29 -1.41 -38.85
C TYR A 231 -20.81 -2.81 -39.18
N SER A 232 -20.07 -3.53 -40.02
CA SER A 232 -20.37 -4.93 -40.28
C SER A 232 -20.11 -5.76 -39.02
N ARG A 233 -20.94 -6.79 -38.78
CA ARG A 233 -20.70 -7.76 -37.69
C ARG A 233 -19.30 -8.35 -37.74
N LYS A 234 -18.77 -8.58 -38.95
CA LYS A 234 -17.43 -9.14 -39.17
C LYS A 234 -16.34 -8.20 -38.63
N ASP A 235 -16.45 -6.91 -38.90
CA ASP A 235 -15.44 -5.93 -38.50
C ASP A 235 -15.56 -5.59 -37.00
N ALA A 236 -16.78 -5.56 -36.45
CA ALA A 236 -16.99 -5.46 -35.01
C ALA A 236 -16.33 -6.62 -34.25
N ILE A 237 -16.59 -7.87 -34.66
CA ILE A 237 -15.96 -9.07 -34.07
C ILE A 237 -14.44 -9.01 -34.22
N PHE A 238 -13.93 -8.60 -35.38
CA PHE A 238 -12.50 -8.48 -35.65
C PHE A 238 -11.80 -7.55 -34.66
N ASN A 239 -12.40 -6.39 -34.37
CA ASN A 239 -11.87 -5.43 -33.40
C ASN A 239 -11.98 -5.93 -31.96
N MET A 240 -13.12 -6.51 -31.57
CA MET A 240 -13.31 -7.05 -30.21
C MET A 240 -12.26 -8.11 -29.85
N GLN A 241 -11.98 -9.03 -30.79
CA GLN A 241 -10.94 -10.06 -30.60
C GLN A 241 -9.57 -9.44 -30.33
N ARG A 242 -9.22 -8.39 -31.07
CA ARG A 242 -7.92 -7.74 -30.99
C ARG A 242 -7.79 -6.89 -29.74
N LEU A 243 -8.84 -6.16 -29.38
CA LEU A 243 -8.90 -5.38 -28.15
C LEU A 243 -8.70 -6.27 -26.91
N ALA A 244 -9.36 -7.44 -26.88
CA ALA A 244 -9.21 -8.39 -25.78
C ALA A 244 -7.77 -8.90 -25.62
N VAL A 245 -7.08 -9.14 -26.74
CA VAL A 245 -5.67 -9.57 -26.72
C VAL A 245 -4.74 -8.41 -26.37
N LEU A 246 -4.93 -7.24 -26.97
CA LEU A 246 -4.03 -6.09 -26.84
C LEU A 246 -3.89 -5.62 -25.39
N THR A 247 -5.01 -5.51 -24.67
CA THR A 247 -5.04 -5.05 -23.27
C THR A 247 -4.20 -5.92 -22.33
N THR A 248 -4.04 -7.21 -22.65
CA THR A 248 -3.21 -8.13 -21.88
C THR A 248 -1.78 -8.20 -22.43
N ALA A 249 -1.61 -8.23 -23.76
CA ALA A 249 -0.30 -8.39 -24.40
C ALA A 249 0.67 -7.24 -24.06
N LEU A 250 0.17 -6.00 -24.00
CA LEU A 250 0.98 -4.83 -23.64
C LEU A 250 1.47 -4.83 -22.18
N GLY A 251 0.86 -5.64 -21.31
CA GLY A 251 1.24 -5.78 -19.91
C GLY A 251 2.21 -6.93 -19.62
N GLN A 252 2.61 -7.72 -20.62
CA GLN A 252 3.47 -8.89 -20.40
C GLN A 252 4.93 -8.47 -20.14
N PRO A 253 5.67 -9.15 -19.23
CA PRO A 253 7.07 -8.83 -18.95
C PRO A 253 7.98 -8.89 -20.18
N THR A 254 7.67 -9.82 -21.09
CA THR A 254 8.36 -9.98 -22.38
C THR A 254 7.33 -9.74 -23.49
N PRO A 255 7.31 -8.55 -24.11
CA PRO A 255 6.35 -8.24 -25.18
C PRO A 255 6.53 -9.16 -26.39
N ASP A 256 5.44 -9.77 -26.86
CA ASP A 256 5.41 -10.56 -28.09
C ASP A 256 5.12 -9.63 -29.29
N PRO A 257 6.11 -9.37 -30.17
CA PRO A 257 5.94 -8.42 -31.27
C PRO A 257 4.87 -8.83 -32.28
N ASP A 258 4.75 -10.13 -32.58
CA ASP A 258 3.80 -10.62 -33.59
C ASP A 258 2.36 -10.56 -33.06
N MET A 259 2.19 -10.90 -31.78
CA MET A 259 0.92 -10.80 -31.09
C MET A 259 0.46 -9.34 -30.99
N ILE A 260 1.34 -8.44 -30.53
CA ILE A 260 1.00 -7.02 -30.35
C ILE A 260 0.71 -6.36 -31.70
N TYR A 261 1.55 -6.59 -32.73
CA TYR A 261 1.35 -6.01 -34.05
C TYR A 261 0.02 -6.44 -34.68
N THR A 262 -0.34 -7.73 -34.52
CA THR A 262 -1.61 -8.28 -35.01
C THR A 262 -2.80 -7.74 -34.20
N ALA A 263 -2.62 -7.57 -32.89
CA ALA A 263 -3.64 -7.05 -31.98
C ALA A 263 -3.85 -5.53 -32.13
N MET A 264 -2.90 -4.79 -32.69
CA MET A 264 -3.07 -3.36 -32.98
C MET A 264 -3.82 -3.08 -34.29
N GLN A 265 -4.14 -4.09 -35.09
CA GLN A 265 -4.88 -3.91 -36.33
C GLN A 265 -6.33 -3.45 -36.07
N ASP A 266 -6.80 -2.49 -36.85
CA ASP A 266 -8.10 -1.85 -36.67
C ASP A 266 -8.94 -1.89 -37.94
N LYS A 267 -10.26 -2.00 -37.75
CA LYS A 267 -11.26 -1.87 -38.80
C LYS A 267 -12.40 -0.92 -38.45
N LEU A 268 -12.39 -0.27 -37.29
CA LEU A 268 -13.48 0.60 -36.87
C LEU A 268 -13.22 2.08 -37.18
N HIS A 269 -11.97 2.55 -37.15
CA HIS A 269 -11.70 3.99 -37.30
C HIS A 269 -10.56 4.33 -38.25
N GLN A 270 -9.44 3.61 -38.22
CA GLN A 270 -8.26 3.95 -39.03
C GLN A 270 -8.53 3.87 -40.53
N PRO A 271 -9.19 2.83 -41.08
CA PRO A 271 -9.43 2.75 -42.52
C PRO A 271 -10.28 3.92 -43.03
N TYR A 272 -11.26 4.35 -42.25
CA TYR A 272 -12.15 5.47 -42.58
C TYR A 272 -11.45 6.83 -42.46
N ARG A 273 -10.47 6.94 -41.55
CA ARG A 273 -9.65 8.14 -41.37
C ARG A 273 -8.50 8.28 -42.37
N SER A 274 -8.18 7.23 -43.13
CA SER A 274 -7.10 7.25 -44.13
C SER A 274 -7.22 8.39 -45.14
N GLY A 275 -8.43 8.77 -45.53
CA GLY A 275 -8.65 9.90 -46.46
C GLY A 275 -8.29 11.28 -45.89
N LEU A 276 -8.08 11.40 -44.57
CA LEU A 276 -7.71 12.66 -43.91
C LEU A 276 -6.20 12.83 -43.74
N ILE A 277 -5.44 11.74 -43.89
CA ILE A 277 -4.00 11.69 -43.62
C ILE A 277 -3.32 11.07 -44.85
N PRO A 278 -2.68 11.88 -45.70
CA PRO A 278 -2.02 11.38 -46.91
C PRO A 278 -1.03 10.26 -46.59
N GLY A 279 -1.12 9.15 -47.33
CA GLY A 279 -0.25 7.99 -47.18
C GLY A 279 -0.46 7.15 -45.91
N LEU A 280 -1.53 7.37 -45.11
CA LEU A 280 -1.70 6.66 -43.83
C LEU A 280 -1.63 5.14 -43.97
N THR A 281 -2.30 4.58 -44.98
CA THR A 281 -2.36 3.12 -45.18
C THR A 281 -0.96 2.57 -45.47
N GLU A 282 -0.24 3.25 -46.35
CA GLU A 282 1.12 2.91 -46.76
C GLU A 282 2.09 3.03 -45.58
N ILE A 283 1.99 4.10 -44.79
CA ILE A 283 2.81 4.34 -43.60
C ILE A 283 2.59 3.27 -42.53
N LEU A 284 1.34 2.92 -42.22
CA LEU A 284 1.05 1.88 -41.23
C LEU A 284 1.51 0.49 -41.69
N GLN A 285 1.62 0.26 -43.01
CA GLN A 285 2.08 -0.99 -43.60
C GLN A 285 3.59 -1.02 -43.92
N SER A 286 4.28 0.11 -43.85
CA SER A 286 5.70 0.21 -44.23
C SER A 286 6.62 -0.45 -43.20
N VAL A 287 6.15 -0.59 -41.96
CA VAL A 287 6.89 -1.18 -40.84
C VAL A 287 6.17 -2.40 -40.27
N THR A 288 6.93 -3.46 -39.99
CA THR A 288 6.46 -4.66 -39.30
C THR A 288 7.55 -5.12 -38.32
N PRO A 289 7.21 -5.96 -37.31
CA PRO A 289 8.23 -6.53 -36.42
C PRO A 289 9.34 -7.28 -37.16
N GLN A 290 9.02 -7.88 -38.31
CA GLN A 290 9.98 -8.59 -39.16
C GLN A 290 10.92 -7.64 -39.90
N SER A 291 10.40 -6.53 -40.44
CA SER A 291 11.22 -5.57 -41.19
C SER A 291 11.97 -4.60 -40.29
N HIS A 292 11.45 -4.32 -39.10
CA HIS A 292 11.99 -3.36 -38.14
C HIS A 292 12.10 -4.00 -36.75
N PRO A 293 13.23 -4.65 -36.43
CA PRO A 293 13.48 -5.21 -35.11
C PRO A 293 13.29 -4.15 -34.01
N GLY A 294 12.66 -4.55 -32.91
CA GLY A 294 12.30 -3.65 -31.80
C GLY A 294 10.89 -3.07 -31.89
N LEU A 295 10.29 -3.02 -33.09
CA LEU A 295 8.89 -2.61 -33.27
C LEU A 295 7.95 -3.70 -32.74
N LEU A 296 6.95 -3.28 -31.96
CA LEU A 296 5.87 -4.13 -31.46
C LEU A 296 4.55 -3.86 -32.18
N GLY A 297 4.28 -2.62 -32.58
CA GLY A 297 3.03 -2.27 -33.25
C GLY A 297 2.96 -0.81 -33.62
N ILE A 298 2.02 -0.46 -34.50
CA ILE A 298 1.87 0.89 -35.03
C ILE A 298 0.39 1.21 -35.25
N CYS A 299 -0.05 2.41 -34.89
CA CYS A 299 -1.43 2.86 -35.05
C CYS A 299 -1.51 4.38 -35.18
N LEU A 300 -2.72 4.87 -35.49
CA LEU A 300 -3.04 6.28 -35.39
C LEU A 300 -3.20 6.67 -33.90
N SER A 301 -2.74 7.87 -33.52
CA SER A 301 -2.92 8.44 -32.18
C SER A 301 -4.16 9.31 -32.14
N GLY A 302 -5.24 8.79 -31.53
CA GLY A 302 -6.49 9.53 -31.35
C GLY A 302 -7.17 9.88 -32.69
N ALA A 303 -7.65 11.11 -32.79
CA ALA A 303 -8.35 11.64 -33.97
C ALA A 303 -7.44 12.48 -34.90
N GLY A 304 -6.19 12.73 -34.48
CA GLY A 304 -5.25 13.57 -35.23
C GLY A 304 -4.27 12.75 -36.07
N PRO A 305 -3.42 13.43 -36.86
CA PRO A 305 -2.49 12.78 -37.80
C PRO A 305 -1.26 12.11 -37.17
N THR A 306 -1.04 12.21 -35.86
CA THR A 306 0.12 11.59 -35.20
C THR A 306 0.08 10.07 -35.34
N ILE A 307 1.22 9.48 -35.71
CA ILE A 307 1.41 8.03 -35.72
C ILE A 307 2.11 7.60 -34.43
N LEU A 308 1.54 6.62 -33.75
CA LEU A 308 2.08 6.01 -32.54
C LEU A 308 2.67 4.65 -32.90
N ALA A 309 3.99 4.50 -32.80
CA ALA A 309 4.67 3.22 -32.87
C ALA A 309 5.14 2.78 -31.48
N LEU A 310 4.78 1.56 -31.08
CA LEU A 310 5.22 0.93 -29.84
C LEU A 310 6.48 0.12 -30.12
N ALA A 311 7.53 0.31 -29.34
CA ALA A 311 8.80 -0.37 -29.54
C ALA A 311 9.56 -0.62 -28.22
N THR A 312 10.47 -1.58 -28.21
CA THR A 312 11.38 -1.86 -27.07
C THR A 312 12.78 -1.30 -27.28
N ASP A 313 13.21 -1.16 -28.53
CA ASP A 313 14.50 -0.62 -28.94
C ASP A 313 14.45 -0.09 -30.39
N ASN A 314 15.60 0.27 -30.96
CA ASN A 314 15.74 0.78 -32.34
C ASN A 314 14.85 2.01 -32.67
N PHE A 315 14.54 2.83 -31.66
CA PHE A 315 13.63 3.96 -31.76
C PHE A 315 13.96 4.94 -32.89
N ASP A 316 15.23 5.37 -32.98
CA ASP A 316 15.66 6.34 -34.01
C ASP A 316 15.47 5.77 -35.42
N LYS A 317 15.79 4.49 -35.64
CA LYS A 317 15.64 3.85 -36.97
C LYS A 317 14.18 3.74 -37.38
N ILE A 318 13.32 3.36 -36.44
CA ILE A 318 11.86 3.30 -36.67
C ILE A 318 11.34 4.69 -36.99
N ALA A 319 11.76 5.70 -36.22
CA ALA A 319 11.36 7.08 -36.45
C ALA A 319 11.82 7.61 -37.81
N ASP A 320 13.11 7.45 -38.13
CA ASP A 320 13.72 7.89 -39.39
C ASP A 320 13.01 7.27 -40.61
N HIS A 321 12.64 5.99 -40.53
CA HIS A 321 11.88 5.34 -41.59
C HIS A 321 10.49 5.99 -41.75
N LEU A 322 9.73 6.15 -40.67
CA LEU A 322 8.39 6.75 -40.73
C LEU A 322 8.42 8.21 -41.19
N LEU A 323 9.45 8.98 -40.82
CA LEU A 323 9.68 10.33 -41.31
C LEU A 323 9.91 10.34 -42.84
N GLN A 324 10.66 9.37 -43.37
CA GLN A 324 10.88 9.25 -44.81
C GLN A 324 9.59 8.90 -45.57
N GLU A 325 8.73 8.06 -45.00
CA GLU A 325 7.42 7.76 -45.61
C GLU A 325 6.54 9.00 -45.69
N PHE A 326 6.41 9.78 -44.61
CA PHE A 326 5.70 11.07 -44.66
C PHE A 326 6.32 12.07 -45.64
N LYS A 327 7.65 12.06 -45.78
CA LYS A 327 8.34 12.93 -46.73
C LYS A 327 8.01 12.60 -48.19
N LYS A 328 7.71 11.33 -48.52
CA LYS A 328 7.24 10.95 -49.88
C LYS A 328 5.91 11.60 -50.23
N GLU A 329 5.07 11.81 -49.22
CA GLU A 329 3.79 12.53 -49.33
C GLU A 329 3.95 14.06 -49.24
N GLY A 330 5.19 14.58 -49.17
CA GLY A 330 5.48 16.01 -49.05
C GLY A 330 5.17 16.59 -47.67
N ILE A 331 5.02 15.75 -46.64
CA ILE A 331 4.65 16.17 -45.29
C ILE A 331 5.90 16.27 -44.42
N THR A 332 6.05 17.40 -43.73
CA THR A 332 7.10 17.58 -42.71
C THR A 332 6.58 17.08 -41.37
N CYS A 333 7.39 16.31 -40.67
CA CYS A 333 7.06 15.72 -39.37
C CYS A 333 8.21 15.94 -38.37
N ASP A 334 7.85 16.12 -37.11
CA ASP A 334 8.76 15.92 -35.98
C ASP A 334 8.53 14.55 -35.37
N TRP A 335 9.41 14.10 -34.48
CA TRP A 335 9.12 12.94 -33.65
C TRP A 335 9.56 13.12 -32.21
N LYS A 336 8.93 12.36 -31.31
CA LYS A 336 9.26 12.29 -29.89
C LYS A 336 9.26 10.85 -29.42
N LEU A 337 10.24 10.49 -28.59
CA LEU A 337 10.20 9.27 -27.79
C LEU A 337 9.54 9.60 -26.45
N LEU A 338 8.36 9.04 -26.22
CA LEU A 338 7.58 9.24 -25.01
C LEU A 338 7.40 7.93 -24.25
N GLU A 339 7.16 8.06 -22.95
CA GLU A 339 6.91 6.95 -22.03
C GLU A 339 5.57 7.16 -21.32
N PRO A 340 4.92 6.09 -20.83
CA PRO A 340 3.67 6.23 -20.10
C PRO A 340 3.81 7.12 -18.86
N ALA A 341 2.95 8.14 -18.74
CA ALA A 341 2.82 8.95 -17.54
C ALA A 341 1.85 8.28 -16.55
N THR A 342 2.35 7.56 -15.56
CA THR A 342 1.54 6.67 -14.69
C THR A 342 0.65 7.37 -13.67
N GLU A 343 1.02 8.59 -13.24
CA GLU A 343 0.36 9.34 -12.15
C GLU A 343 -0.91 10.10 -12.58
N GLY A 344 -1.03 10.39 -13.88
CA GLY A 344 -2.07 11.26 -14.41
C GLY A 344 -1.81 12.72 -14.06
N THR A 345 -2.88 13.47 -13.79
CA THR A 345 -2.77 14.87 -13.41
C THR A 345 -2.31 15.03 -11.97
N THR A 346 -1.37 15.92 -11.71
CA THR A 346 -0.84 16.24 -10.36
C THR A 346 -0.96 17.73 -10.03
N VAL A 347 -1.06 18.04 -8.73
CA VAL A 347 -1.15 19.42 -8.20
C VAL A 347 -0.10 19.58 -7.12
N THR A 348 0.64 20.69 -7.14
CA THR A 348 1.66 21.04 -6.14
C THR A 348 1.50 22.49 -5.67
N HIS A 349 1.80 22.75 -4.39
CA HIS A 349 1.74 24.09 -3.79
C HIS A 349 3.13 24.44 -3.22
N PRO A 350 3.92 25.30 -3.89
CA PRO A 350 5.19 25.76 -3.33
C PRO A 350 5.01 26.47 -1.96
N SER A 351 5.65 25.93 -0.92
CA SER A 351 5.79 26.56 0.39
C SER A 351 7.02 27.48 0.43
N THR A 352 6.89 28.64 1.09
CA THR A 352 7.98 29.60 1.30
C THR A 352 8.96 29.10 2.37
N THR A 353 9.90 28.23 1.97
CA THR A 353 11.20 28.06 2.64
C THR A 353 12.18 27.45 1.63
N SER A 354 13.23 28.20 1.31
CA SER A 354 14.29 27.83 0.38
C SER A 354 15.21 26.73 0.93
N GLN A 355 15.29 25.60 0.23
CA GLN A 355 16.45 24.70 0.13
C GLN A 355 16.50 24.12 -1.31
N PRO A 356 17.67 23.73 -1.83
CA PRO A 356 17.96 23.74 -3.27
C PRO A 356 17.23 22.63 -4.06
N ALA A 357 17.08 22.87 -5.37
CA ALA A 357 16.42 22.07 -6.40
C ALA A 357 16.08 20.61 -6.01
N GLY A 358 14.78 20.29 -5.85
CA GLY A 358 14.30 18.95 -5.52
C GLY A 358 14.19 18.04 -6.75
N GLU A 359 14.85 16.88 -6.67
CA GLU A 359 14.86 15.78 -7.64
C GLU A 359 13.47 15.23 -7.99
N ALA A 360 13.39 14.56 -9.15
CA ALA A 360 12.22 13.82 -9.60
C ALA A 360 11.64 12.93 -8.48
N LEU A 361 10.32 13.00 -8.26
CA LEU A 361 9.68 12.18 -7.23
C LEU A 361 9.61 10.72 -7.68
N THR A 362 10.38 9.87 -7.01
CA THR A 362 10.38 8.41 -7.12
C THR A 362 9.60 7.78 -5.96
N TYR A 363 9.32 6.48 -5.98
CA TYR A 363 8.78 5.77 -4.81
C TYR A 363 9.63 6.02 -3.53
N ALA A 364 10.95 6.16 -3.72
CA ALA A 364 11.90 6.54 -2.68
C ALA A 364 11.69 7.98 -2.16
N SER A 365 11.21 8.90 -3.00
CA SER A 365 10.88 10.28 -2.60
C SER A 365 9.55 10.39 -1.84
N SER A 366 8.64 9.42 -2.00
CA SER A 366 7.47 9.23 -1.13
C SER A 366 7.85 8.62 0.23
N GLY A 367 9.14 8.42 0.49
CA GLY A 367 9.69 7.84 1.70
C GLY A 367 9.74 6.31 1.71
N VAL A 368 9.61 5.65 0.55
CA VAL A 368 9.63 4.19 0.42
C VAL A 368 10.77 3.72 -0.49
N SER A 369 11.84 3.20 0.09
CA SER A 369 13.05 2.79 -0.60
C SER A 369 13.08 1.28 -0.88
N ILE A 370 12.85 0.92 -2.14
CA ILE A 370 13.03 -0.46 -2.63
C ILE A 370 14.50 -0.90 -2.45
N ASP A 371 15.46 0.01 -2.60
CA ASP A 371 16.88 -0.27 -2.40
C ASP A 371 17.20 -0.57 -0.92
N ALA A 372 16.60 0.15 0.02
CA ALA A 372 16.75 -0.13 1.46
C ALA A 372 16.13 -1.49 1.82
N GLY A 373 14.97 -1.83 1.26
CA GLY A 373 14.38 -3.17 1.39
C GLY A 373 15.30 -4.26 0.84
N ASN A 374 15.84 -4.08 -0.36
CA ASN A 374 16.80 -5.02 -0.96
C ASN A 374 18.10 -5.14 -0.15
N GLN A 375 18.58 -4.04 0.44
CA GLN A 375 19.75 -4.03 1.31
C GLN A 375 19.48 -4.79 2.61
N LEU A 376 18.32 -4.56 3.24
CA LEU A 376 17.89 -5.30 4.42
C LEU A 376 17.85 -6.81 4.13
N VAL A 377 17.18 -7.22 3.04
CA VAL A 377 17.11 -8.63 2.62
C VAL A 377 18.51 -9.24 2.47
N LYS A 378 19.48 -8.51 1.90
CA LYS A 378 20.88 -9.00 1.79
C LYS A 378 21.52 -9.20 3.16
N GLN A 379 21.29 -8.32 4.13
CA GLN A 379 21.87 -8.42 5.48
C GLN A 379 21.25 -9.56 6.30
N ILE A 380 19.94 -9.74 6.21
CA ILE A 380 19.22 -10.69 7.07
C ILE A 380 19.22 -12.13 6.52
N LYS A 381 19.58 -12.34 5.24
CA LYS A 381 19.61 -13.69 4.62
C LYS A 381 20.38 -14.73 5.44
N ALA A 382 21.52 -14.36 6.02
CA ALA A 382 22.29 -15.28 6.87
C ALA A 382 21.60 -15.55 8.21
N LEU A 383 20.91 -14.53 8.77
CA LEU A 383 20.14 -14.65 10.00
C LEU A 383 18.96 -15.59 9.79
N THR A 384 18.18 -15.43 8.72
CA THR A 384 17.04 -16.31 8.42
C THR A 384 17.50 -17.74 8.14
N ALA A 385 18.54 -17.93 7.32
CA ALA A 385 19.08 -19.25 7.00
C ALA A 385 19.61 -20.00 8.24
N SER A 386 20.08 -19.28 9.26
CA SER A 386 20.53 -19.89 10.52
C SER A 386 19.38 -20.46 11.38
N THR A 387 18.12 -20.17 11.03
CA THR A 387 16.92 -20.73 11.68
C THR A 387 16.44 -22.03 11.01
N ARG A 388 17.14 -22.50 9.97
CA ARG A 388 16.76 -23.70 9.21
C ARG A 388 16.48 -24.90 10.12
N ARG A 389 15.50 -25.70 9.73
CA ARG A 389 15.13 -26.95 10.38
C ARG A 389 14.73 -27.99 9.32
N PRO A 390 14.62 -29.28 9.67
CA PRO A 390 14.06 -30.26 8.74
C PRO A 390 12.70 -29.81 8.20
N GLY A 391 12.58 -29.79 6.88
CA GLY A 391 11.39 -29.33 6.15
C GLY A 391 11.34 -27.84 5.81
N ALA A 392 12.20 -26.97 6.37
CA ALA A 392 12.23 -25.54 6.05
C ALA A 392 13.65 -24.96 6.13
N ASP A 393 14.12 -24.41 5.00
CA ASP A 393 15.50 -23.94 4.86
C ASP A 393 15.74 -22.52 5.40
N GLY A 394 14.69 -21.77 5.74
CA GLY A 394 14.81 -20.36 6.18
C GLY A 394 15.35 -19.42 5.09
N ASN A 395 15.22 -19.81 3.82
CA ASN A 395 15.64 -19.01 2.67
C ASN A 395 14.56 -17.97 2.33
N ILE A 396 14.95 -16.71 2.23
CA ILE A 396 14.08 -15.58 1.90
C ILE A 396 14.39 -14.99 0.51
N GLY A 397 13.40 -14.34 -0.09
CA GLY A 397 13.49 -13.71 -1.42
C GLY A 397 12.66 -14.39 -2.52
N GLY A 398 11.92 -15.45 -2.20
CA GLY A 398 10.85 -16.01 -3.04
C GLY A 398 9.47 -15.46 -2.67
N PHE A 399 8.42 -15.92 -3.36
CA PHE A 399 7.04 -15.46 -3.15
C PHE A 399 6.41 -15.88 -1.81
N GLY A 400 6.96 -16.89 -1.13
CA GLY A 400 6.44 -17.37 0.14
C GLY A 400 7.37 -18.38 0.81
N GLY A 401 7.22 -18.51 2.13
CA GLY A 401 7.90 -19.50 2.94
C GLY A 401 7.29 -20.89 2.75
N LEU A 402 8.14 -21.92 2.67
CA LEU A 402 7.71 -23.31 2.45
C LEU A 402 8.11 -24.19 3.64
N LEU A 403 7.25 -25.14 3.99
CA LEU A 403 7.53 -26.19 4.96
C LEU A 403 7.04 -27.54 4.42
N ASP A 404 7.97 -28.47 4.25
CA ASP A 404 7.67 -29.88 3.98
C ASP A 404 7.42 -30.62 5.30
N LEU A 405 6.16 -30.98 5.54
CA LEU A 405 5.74 -31.71 6.74
C LEU A 405 6.36 -33.11 6.83
N GLN A 406 6.53 -33.80 5.69
CA GLN A 406 7.14 -35.13 5.68
C GLN A 406 8.62 -35.06 6.07
N ALA A 407 9.35 -34.12 5.49
CA ALA A 407 10.74 -33.84 5.86
C ALA A 407 10.89 -33.33 7.30
N ALA A 408 9.88 -32.63 7.83
CA ALA A 408 9.80 -32.23 9.24
C ALA A 408 9.46 -33.39 10.20
N GLY A 409 9.23 -34.61 9.69
CA GLY A 409 9.00 -35.82 10.49
C GLY A 409 7.53 -36.19 10.73
N TYR A 410 6.59 -35.54 10.04
CA TYR A 410 5.17 -35.85 10.11
C TYR A 410 4.79 -36.85 9.01
N LYS A 411 4.53 -38.10 9.40
CA LYS A 411 4.15 -39.18 8.46
C LYS A 411 2.67 -39.19 8.10
N GLU A 412 1.85 -38.67 9.01
CA GLU A 412 0.41 -38.53 8.87
C GLU A 412 0.06 -37.05 9.00
N ALA A 413 -1.14 -36.65 8.56
CA ALA A 413 -1.55 -35.25 8.58
C ALA A 413 -1.66 -34.74 10.03
N PRO A 414 -0.82 -33.79 10.46
CA PRO A 414 -0.93 -33.22 11.79
C PRO A 414 -2.08 -32.22 11.87
N ILE A 415 -2.40 -31.80 13.09
CA ILE A 415 -3.24 -30.63 13.33
C ILE A 415 -2.34 -29.40 13.34
N LEU A 416 -2.63 -28.43 12.50
CA LEU A 416 -1.90 -27.16 12.48
C LEU A 416 -2.53 -26.18 13.46
N VAL A 417 -1.68 -25.44 14.17
CA VAL A 417 -2.08 -24.40 15.12
C VAL A 417 -1.41 -23.10 14.70
N GLY A 418 -2.19 -22.03 14.57
CA GLY A 418 -1.70 -20.70 14.22
C GLY A 418 -1.83 -19.73 15.39
N ALA A 419 -0.82 -18.89 15.59
CA ALA A 419 -0.84 -17.77 16.52
C ALA A 419 -0.34 -16.50 15.80
N ILE A 420 -0.94 -15.37 16.13
CA ILE A 420 -0.54 -14.04 15.65
C ILE A 420 -0.56 -13.07 16.81
N ASP A 421 0.54 -12.35 17.00
CA ASP A 421 0.69 -11.37 18.08
C ASP A 421 1.78 -10.34 17.75
N GLY A 422 1.75 -9.20 18.44
CA GLY A 422 2.75 -8.14 18.38
C GLY A 422 3.58 -8.02 19.66
N ILE A 423 4.43 -7.01 19.73
CA ILE A 423 5.28 -6.72 20.91
C ILE A 423 4.56 -5.79 21.90
N GLY A 424 3.69 -4.92 21.39
CA GLY A 424 3.04 -3.88 22.18
C GLY A 424 3.98 -2.72 22.55
N THR A 425 3.60 -1.95 23.56
CA THR A 425 4.22 -0.64 23.86
C THR A 425 5.63 -0.70 24.45
N LYS A 426 6.21 -1.90 24.62
CA LYS A 426 7.64 -2.09 24.96
C LYS A 426 8.56 -1.51 23.89
N VAL A 427 8.14 -1.50 22.62
CA VAL A 427 8.93 -0.94 21.51
C VAL A 427 9.26 0.55 21.69
N LYS A 428 8.44 1.30 22.43
CA LYS A 428 8.72 2.72 22.73
C LYS A 428 9.98 2.90 23.58
N ILE A 429 10.27 1.96 24.49
CA ILE A 429 11.53 1.98 25.26
C ILE A 429 12.70 1.57 24.35
N ALA A 430 12.48 0.63 23.44
CA ALA A 430 13.51 0.24 22.46
C ALA A 430 13.91 1.41 21.55
N PHE A 431 12.96 2.25 21.13
CA PHE A 431 13.25 3.46 20.35
C PHE A 431 14.10 4.46 21.14
N GLU A 432 13.71 4.75 22.39
CA GLU A 432 14.44 5.71 23.22
C GLU A 432 15.86 5.23 23.57
N MET A 433 16.04 3.91 23.71
CA MET A 433 17.34 3.31 24.01
C MET A 433 18.18 2.98 22.76
N GLY A 434 17.61 3.07 21.55
CA GLY A 434 18.26 2.61 20.31
C GLY A 434 18.63 1.12 20.31
N LYS A 435 17.86 0.29 21.04
CA LYS A 435 18.16 -1.13 21.28
C LYS A 435 17.03 -2.02 20.76
N HIS A 436 17.22 -2.57 19.55
CA HIS A 436 16.18 -3.31 18.81
C HIS A 436 16.38 -4.84 18.79
N ASP A 437 17.57 -5.32 19.17
CA ASP A 437 17.97 -6.73 19.12
C ASP A 437 17.20 -7.65 20.07
N THR A 438 16.62 -7.09 21.14
CA THR A 438 15.87 -7.88 22.14
C THR A 438 14.39 -7.97 21.86
N VAL A 439 13.78 -6.92 21.28
CA VAL A 439 12.33 -6.90 21.02
C VAL A 439 11.90 -7.80 19.85
N GLY A 440 12.83 -8.23 19.00
CA GLY A 440 12.57 -9.31 18.04
C GLY A 440 12.37 -10.67 18.72
N ILE A 441 13.06 -10.93 19.84
CA ILE A 441 12.85 -12.15 20.64
C ILE A 441 11.48 -12.09 21.32
N ASP A 442 11.10 -10.90 21.83
CA ASP A 442 9.77 -10.66 22.39
C ASP A 442 8.67 -11.02 21.39
N LEU A 443 8.79 -10.58 20.13
CA LEU A 443 7.82 -10.87 19.08
C LEU A 443 7.61 -12.38 18.88
N VAL A 444 8.72 -13.13 18.81
CA VAL A 444 8.65 -14.59 18.65
C VAL A 444 8.05 -15.23 19.89
N ALA A 445 8.50 -14.83 21.09
CA ALA A 445 8.07 -15.42 22.35
C ALA A 445 6.56 -15.32 22.56
N MET A 446 5.96 -14.16 22.25
CA MET A 446 4.50 -13.96 22.37
C MET A 446 3.71 -14.99 21.57
N ASN A 447 4.14 -15.27 20.34
CA ASN A 447 3.47 -16.19 19.44
C ASN A 447 3.76 -17.67 19.77
N VAL A 448 5.03 -18.04 19.97
CA VAL A 448 5.40 -19.46 20.15
C VAL A 448 5.01 -20.01 21.52
N ASN A 449 4.94 -19.15 22.55
CA ASN A 449 4.41 -19.54 23.84
C ASN A 449 2.89 -19.81 23.76
N ASP A 450 2.15 -19.06 22.94
CA ASP A 450 0.71 -19.31 22.70
C ASP A 450 0.42 -20.56 21.86
N LEU A 451 1.39 -21.00 21.05
CA LEU A 451 1.32 -22.32 20.41
C LEU A 451 1.55 -23.45 21.41
N VAL A 452 2.61 -23.34 22.23
CA VAL A 452 3.02 -24.46 23.08
C VAL A 452 2.01 -24.75 24.19
N VAL A 453 1.18 -23.78 24.62
CA VAL A 453 0.12 -24.05 25.60
C VAL A 453 -0.92 -25.07 25.12
N GLN A 454 -1.03 -25.29 23.80
CA GLN A 454 -1.88 -26.33 23.21
C GLN A 454 -1.14 -27.66 23.00
N GLY A 455 0.16 -27.72 23.33
CA GLY A 455 1.05 -28.83 23.03
C GLY A 455 1.61 -28.82 21.60
N ALA A 456 1.44 -27.71 20.87
CA ALA A 456 1.92 -27.60 19.49
C ALA A 456 3.42 -27.29 19.42
N GLU A 457 4.15 -28.03 18.57
CA GLU A 457 5.54 -27.74 18.23
C GLU A 457 5.58 -26.60 17.20
N PRO A 458 6.24 -25.45 17.48
CA PRO A 458 6.41 -24.39 16.48
C PRO A 458 7.24 -24.87 15.29
N LEU A 459 6.74 -24.68 14.06
CA LEU A 459 7.43 -25.12 12.84
C LEU A 459 7.98 -23.94 12.04
N MET A 460 7.16 -22.93 11.77
CA MET A 460 7.55 -21.76 11.00
C MET A 460 7.08 -20.46 11.65
N PHE A 461 7.79 -19.38 11.35
CA PHE A 461 7.50 -18.03 11.80
C PHE A 461 7.56 -17.07 10.60
N LEU A 462 6.65 -16.10 10.59
CA LEU A 462 6.67 -14.97 9.68
C LEU A 462 6.58 -13.66 10.47
N ASP A 463 7.26 -12.62 10.01
CA ASP A 463 7.18 -11.29 10.61
C ASP A 463 6.66 -10.23 9.61
N TYR A 464 5.99 -9.22 10.16
CA TYR A 464 5.57 -8.03 9.45
C TYR A 464 6.16 -6.82 10.20
N TYR A 465 7.00 -6.05 9.52
CA TYR A 465 7.66 -4.87 10.07
C TYR A 465 7.18 -3.62 9.32
N ALA A 466 6.61 -2.67 10.05
CA ALA A 466 6.04 -1.46 9.49
C ALA A 466 6.64 -0.21 10.14
N CYS A 467 7.14 0.74 9.35
CA CYS A 467 7.81 1.92 9.88
C CYS A 467 7.51 3.17 9.05
N SER A 468 7.83 4.36 9.57
CA SER A 468 7.68 5.60 8.77
C SER A 468 8.72 5.70 7.67
N LYS A 469 9.96 5.28 7.97
CA LYS A 469 11.11 5.24 7.08
C LYS A 469 12.03 4.15 7.60
N LEU A 470 12.54 3.32 6.70
CA LEU A 470 13.32 2.16 7.05
C LEU A 470 14.71 2.56 7.52
N ASP A 471 14.98 2.31 8.81
CA ASP A 471 16.34 2.23 9.34
C ASP A 471 16.85 0.81 9.16
N VAL A 472 17.69 0.59 8.15
CA VAL A 472 18.20 -0.74 7.79
C VAL A 472 19.00 -1.36 8.94
N GLU A 473 19.77 -0.57 9.71
CA GLU A 473 20.57 -1.12 10.82
C GLU A 473 19.66 -1.54 12.00
N GLY A 474 18.72 -0.66 12.37
CA GLY A 474 17.73 -0.96 13.40
C GLY A 474 16.86 -2.18 13.04
N ALA A 475 16.38 -2.25 11.79
CA ALA A 475 15.61 -3.37 11.28
C ALA A 475 16.43 -4.67 11.21
N ALA A 476 17.70 -4.61 10.81
CA ALA A 476 18.57 -5.80 10.82
C ALA A 476 18.81 -6.33 12.24
N LYS A 477 19.04 -5.45 13.23
CA LYS A 477 19.12 -5.84 14.65
C LYS A 477 17.80 -6.43 15.14
N PHE A 478 16.67 -5.85 14.76
CA PHE A 478 15.36 -6.40 15.07
C PHE A 478 15.20 -7.83 14.54
N VAL A 479 15.49 -8.05 13.25
CA VAL A 479 15.42 -9.38 12.61
C VAL A 479 16.45 -10.35 13.21
N GLU A 480 17.62 -9.88 13.65
CA GLU A 480 18.56 -10.69 14.43
C GLU A 480 17.91 -11.21 15.71
N GLY A 481 17.16 -10.36 16.42
CA GLY A 481 16.32 -10.74 17.55
C GLY A 481 15.26 -11.78 17.19
N VAL A 482 14.54 -11.59 16.08
CA VAL A 482 13.53 -12.55 15.60
C VAL A 482 14.19 -13.91 15.30
N ALA A 483 15.32 -13.91 14.58
CA ALA A 483 16.06 -15.12 14.27
C ALA A 483 16.60 -15.81 15.54
N ASN A 484 17.07 -15.04 16.52
CA ASN A 484 17.45 -15.54 17.85
C ASN A 484 16.27 -16.23 18.55
N GLY A 485 15.09 -15.60 18.54
CA GLY A 485 13.87 -16.19 19.07
C GLY A 485 13.51 -17.50 18.38
N CYS A 486 13.55 -17.53 17.04
CA CYS A 486 13.26 -18.72 16.23
C CYS A 486 14.22 -19.89 16.55
N ARG A 487 15.52 -19.61 16.75
CA ARG A 487 16.49 -20.64 17.19
C ARG A 487 16.20 -21.17 18.59
N GLN A 488 15.76 -20.31 19.50
CA GLN A 488 15.37 -20.71 20.86
C GLN A 488 14.13 -21.61 20.83
N SER A 489 13.13 -21.29 20.00
CA SER A 489 11.89 -22.06 19.85
C SER A 489 11.98 -23.24 18.88
N ALA A 490 13.08 -23.37 18.12
CA ALA A 490 13.29 -24.36 17.07
C ALA A 490 12.29 -24.28 15.88
N CYS A 491 11.77 -23.09 15.57
CA CYS A 491 11.07 -22.83 14.32
C CYS A 491 11.98 -22.15 13.28
N ALA A 492 11.60 -22.26 12.00
CA ALA A 492 12.26 -21.52 10.93
C ALA A 492 11.58 -20.16 10.70
N LEU A 493 12.38 -19.11 10.54
CA LEU A 493 11.93 -17.83 9.99
C LEU A 493 11.86 -17.97 8.47
N VAL A 494 10.65 -18.18 7.94
CA VAL A 494 10.46 -18.60 6.54
C VAL A 494 10.11 -17.44 5.60
N GLY A 495 9.81 -16.28 6.14
CA GLY A 495 9.49 -15.09 5.36
C GLY A 495 9.04 -13.95 6.25
N GLY A 496 8.93 -12.77 5.65
CA GLY A 496 8.40 -11.60 6.32
C GLY A 496 8.19 -10.47 5.32
N GLU A 497 7.60 -9.38 5.78
CA GLU A 497 7.31 -8.21 4.96
C GLU A 497 7.79 -6.94 5.65
N THR A 498 8.35 -6.01 4.88
CA THR A 498 8.85 -4.71 5.38
C THR A 498 8.13 -3.59 4.64
N ALA A 499 7.34 -2.81 5.37
CA ALA A 499 6.55 -1.72 4.81
C ALA A 499 7.02 -0.35 5.36
N GLU A 500 7.36 0.57 4.45
CA GLU A 500 7.51 1.99 4.78
C GLU A 500 6.18 2.70 4.51
N MET A 501 5.59 3.26 5.56
CA MET A 501 4.31 3.95 5.53
C MET A 501 4.44 5.34 6.19
N PRO A 502 5.19 6.27 5.55
CA PRO A 502 5.27 7.65 6.02
C PRO A 502 3.88 8.28 6.04
N GLY A 503 3.54 8.90 7.18
CA GLY A 503 2.22 9.47 7.43
C GLY A 503 1.29 8.58 8.28
N ILE A 504 1.60 7.29 8.43
CA ILE A 504 0.93 6.42 9.42
C ILE A 504 1.77 6.36 10.71
N TYR A 505 3.06 6.05 10.58
CA TYR A 505 3.98 5.94 11.70
C TYR A 505 4.72 7.26 11.97
N GLN A 506 5.07 7.49 13.24
CA GLN A 506 5.95 8.60 13.60
C GLN A 506 7.38 8.30 13.15
N LYS A 507 8.16 9.36 12.87
CA LYS A 507 9.54 9.22 12.43
C LYS A 507 10.39 8.53 13.50
N GLY A 508 11.15 7.52 13.11
CA GLY A 508 12.00 6.73 14.02
C GLY A 508 11.24 5.62 14.78
N GLU A 509 9.94 5.46 14.50
CA GLU A 509 9.13 4.43 15.13
C GLU A 509 8.71 3.36 14.12
N TYR A 510 8.52 2.15 14.64
CA TYR A 510 7.96 1.01 13.90
C TYR A 510 6.92 0.27 14.73
N ASP A 511 6.10 -0.53 14.06
CA ASP A 511 5.32 -1.60 14.67
C ASP A 511 5.70 -2.93 14.02
N ALA A 512 5.56 -4.01 14.77
CA ALA A 512 5.89 -5.34 14.29
C ALA A 512 4.85 -6.37 14.73
N GLY A 513 4.37 -7.14 13.77
CA GLY A 513 3.52 -8.30 13.97
C GLY A 513 4.26 -9.59 13.63
N GLY A 514 3.92 -10.68 14.30
CA GLY A 514 4.52 -11.98 14.10
C GLY A 514 3.43 -13.03 13.96
N ALA A 515 3.67 -14.04 13.13
CA ALA A 515 2.78 -15.16 12.94
C ALA A 515 3.57 -16.47 13.08
N ALA A 516 3.19 -17.31 14.04
CA ALA A 516 3.77 -18.63 14.23
C ALA A 516 2.78 -19.72 13.80
N ILE A 517 3.27 -20.69 13.04
CA ILE A 517 2.52 -21.91 12.71
C ILE A 517 3.24 -23.10 13.36
N GLY A 518 2.50 -23.81 14.20
CA GLY A 518 2.94 -25.04 14.84
C GLY A 518 2.10 -26.24 14.43
N ALA A 519 2.50 -27.42 14.91
CA ALA A 519 1.78 -28.65 14.65
C ALA A 519 1.68 -29.55 15.89
N ILE A 520 0.56 -30.26 15.97
CA ILE A 520 0.32 -31.34 16.92
C ILE A 520 0.25 -32.63 16.10
N LYS A 521 1.05 -33.62 16.49
CA LYS A 521 1.07 -34.93 15.83
C LYS A 521 -0.30 -35.59 15.92
N GLN A 522 -0.70 -36.29 14.87
CA GLN A 522 -1.93 -37.07 14.88
C GLN A 522 -1.93 -38.05 16.06
N GLY A 523 -3.04 -38.07 16.80
CA GLY A 523 -3.22 -38.91 17.99
C GLY A 523 -2.58 -38.38 19.29
N ALA A 524 -1.84 -37.27 19.25
CA ALA A 524 -1.39 -36.61 20.48
C ALA A 524 -2.54 -35.85 21.17
N THR A 525 -2.50 -35.77 22.50
CA THR A 525 -3.45 -34.99 23.28
C THR A 525 -3.30 -33.50 22.98
N ILE A 526 -4.40 -32.83 22.64
CA ILE A 526 -4.46 -31.37 22.50
C ILE A 526 -4.73 -30.79 23.88
N LEU A 527 -3.95 -29.79 24.29
CA LEU A 527 -4.12 -29.11 25.57
C LEU A 527 -4.94 -27.81 25.40
N PRO A 528 -5.65 -27.35 26.43
CA PRO A 528 -5.86 -28.02 27.72
C PRO A 528 -6.76 -29.26 27.61
N ASP A 529 -6.36 -30.36 28.27
CA ASP A 529 -7.18 -31.56 28.45
C ASP A 529 -8.11 -31.37 29.66
N THR A 530 -9.09 -30.49 29.48
CA THR A 530 -10.03 -30.10 30.54
C THR A 530 -10.83 -31.27 31.12
N ALA A 531 -10.97 -32.36 30.37
CA ALA A 531 -11.68 -33.56 30.82
C ALA A 531 -10.90 -34.37 31.85
N SER A 532 -9.55 -34.28 31.85
CA SER A 532 -8.71 -34.95 32.85
C SER A 532 -8.38 -34.09 34.07
N MET A 533 -8.80 -32.82 34.08
CA MET A 533 -8.60 -31.91 35.22
C MET A 533 -9.60 -32.20 36.34
N GLU A 534 -9.10 -32.24 37.58
CA GLU A 534 -9.89 -32.50 38.76
C GLU A 534 -9.51 -31.59 39.95
N GLU A 535 -10.41 -31.51 40.94
CA GLU A 535 -10.14 -30.81 42.19
C GLU A 535 -8.92 -31.44 42.88
N GLY A 536 -7.95 -30.62 43.27
CA GLY A 536 -6.70 -31.06 43.88
C GLY A 536 -5.52 -31.17 42.90
N ASP A 537 -5.74 -31.06 41.59
CA ASP A 537 -4.63 -30.90 40.63
C ASP A 537 -3.77 -29.69 41.00
N VAL A 538 -2.46 -29.82 40.86
CA VAL A 538 -1.48 -28.84 41.32
C VAL A 538 -1.16 -27.84 40.22
N LEU A 539 -1.04 -26.57 40.60
CA LEU A 539 -0.57 -25.50 39.75
C LEU A 539 0.94 -25.32 39.92
N LEU A 540 1.69 -25.46 38.84
CA LEU A 540 3.11 -25.15 38.78
C LEU A 540 3.34 -23.85 38.03
N GLY A 541 4.02 -22.88 38.64
CA GLY A 541 4.39 -21.62 38.00
C GLY A 541 5.85 -21.66 37.54
N MET A 542 6.12 -21.29 36.29
CA MET A 542 7.47 -21.13 35.76
C MET A 542 7.91 -19.67 35.82
N ALA A 543 9.13 -19.43 36.28
CA ALA A 543 9.66 -18.07 36.44
C ALA A 543 9.70 -17.29 35.11
N SER A 544 9.24 -16.05 35.15
CA SER A 544 9.44 -15.03 34.11
C SER A 544 10.87 -14.48 34.15
N SER A 545 11.31 -13.87 33.05
CA SER A 545 12.56 -13.11 32.98
C SER A 545 12.39 -11.64 33.41
N GLY A 546 11.17 -11.23 33.75
CA GLY A 546 10.82 -9.85 34.05
C GLY A 546 9.39 -9.54 33.60
N VAL A 547 9.16 -8.30 33.14
CA VAL A 547 7.83 -7.82 32.72
C VAL A 547 7.32 -8.51 31.44
N HIS A 548 8.21 -9.12 30.66
CA HIS A 548 7.93 -9.69 29.34
C HIS A 548 7.50 -8.61 28.33
N SER A 549 6.35 -8.74 27.68
CA SER A 549 5.86 -7.79 26.65
C SER A 549 4.51 -7.15 26.99
N ASN A 550 4.02 -7.31 28.23
CA ASN A 550 2.70 -6.82 28.64
C ASN A 550 2.78 -5.79 29.77
N GLY A 551 1.80 -4.87 29.83
CA GLY A 551 1.74 -3.83 30.87
C GLY A 551 2.70 -2.64 30.66
N PHE A 552 3.42 -2.58 29.54
CA PHE A 552 4.44 -1.55 29.29
C PHE A 552 3.89 -0.12 29.20
N SER A 553 2.63 0.06 28.83
CA SER A 553 1.98 1.39 28.90
C SER A 553 1.94 1.93 30.32
N LEU A 554 1.69 1.05 31.31
CA LEU A 554 1.70 1.43 32.72
C LEU A 554 3.14 1.56 33.25
N VAL A 555 4.05 0.65 32.88
CA VAL A 555 5.48 0.75 33.24
C VAL A 555 6.05 2.10 32.85
N ARG A 556 5.84 2.53 31.61
CA ARG A 556 6.31 3.83 31.10
C ARG A 556 5.75 5.00 31.93
N ARG A 557 4.45 4.96 32.24
CA ARG A 557 3.79 5.99 33.06
C ARG A 557 4.32 6.02 34.49
N ILE A 558 4.68 4.87 35.07
CA ILE A 558 5.29 4.79 36.40
C ILE A 558 6.69 5.43 36.38
N VAL A 559 7.53 5.08 35.40
CA VAL A 559 8.87 5.67 35.24
C VAL A 559 8.79 7.19 35.08
N GLU A 560 7.90 7.67 34.21
CA GLU A 560 7.65 9.11 34.00
C GLU A 560 7.16 9.80 35.29
N ALA A 561 6.23 9.19 36.02
CA ALA A 561 5.70 9.75 37.27
C ALA A 561 6.75 9.82 38.40
N GLN A 562 7.79 8.98 38.35
CA GLN A 562 8.94 9.07 39.24
C GLN A 562 9.98 10.11 38.78
N GLY A 563 9.77 10.76 37.62
CA GLY A 563 10.71 11.73 37.07
C GLY A 563 12.03 11.12 36.60
N MET A 564 12.03 9.83 36.27
CA MET A 564 13.23 9.08 35.86
C MET A 564 13.30 8.97 34.33
N SER A 565 14.53 8.93 33.81
CA SER A 565 14.87 8.63 32.42
C SER A 565 15.28 7.16 32.27
N TYR A 566 15.10 6.55 31.09
CA TYR A 566 15.57 5.18 30.86
C TYR A 566 17.10 5.03 30.92
N SER A 567 17.83 6.12 30.75
CA SER A 567 19.30 6.15 30.90
C SER A 567 19.78 6.21 32.36
N ASP A 568 18.88 6.45 33.32
CA ASP A 568 19.24 6.50 34.74
C ASP A 568 19.62 5.12 35.27
N THR A 569 20.41 5.09 36.35
CA THR A 569 20.77 3.85 37.04
C THR A 569 19.53 3.09 37.48
N CYS A 570 19.48 1.79 37.18
CA CYS A 570 18.33 0.95 37.49
C CYS A 570 18.21 0.73 39.01
N PRO A 571 17.07 1.09 39.64
CA PRO A 571 16.92 0.94 41.09
C PRO A 571 16.70 -0.51 41.54
N TRP A 572 16.46 -1.46 40.62
CA TRP A 572 16.25 -2.88 40.93
C TRP A 572 17.26 -3.84 40.30
N SER A 573 18.21 -3.34 39.48
CA SER A 573 19.27 -4.15 38.85
C SER A 573 20.60 -3.42 38.96
N SER A 574 21.61 -4.07 39.54
CA SER A 574 22.94 -3.46 39.71
C SER A 574 23.73 -3.48 38.40
N GLY A 575 24.32 -2.35 38.02
CA GLY A 575 25.23 -2.26 36.87
C GLY A 575 24.54 -2.03 35.52
N GLU A 576 23.23 -1.82 35.51
CA GLU A 576 22.44 -1.53 34.30
C GLU A 576 21.63 -0.24 34.49
N ASN A 577 21.18 0.33 33.37
CA ASN A 577 20.20 1.42 33.38
C ASN A 577 18.75 0.88 33.29
N ILE A 578 17.78 1.73 33.61
CA ILE A 578 16.35 1.37 33.63
C ILE A 578 15.92 0.77 32.28
N GLY A 579 16.31 1.40 31.17
CA GLY A 579 15.93 0.97 29.83
C GLY A 579 16.44 -0.43 29.48
N THR A 580 17.70 -0.72 29.79
CA THR A 580 18.30 -2.05 29.54
C THR A 580 17.61 -3.13 30.36
N ALA A 581 17.33 -2.86 31.64
CA ALA A 581 16.63 -3.80 32.51
C ALA A 581 15.16 -4.02 32.09
N LEU A 582 14.48 -3.00 31.57
CA LEU A 582 13.12 -3.15 31.03
C LEU A 582 13.08 -3.83 29.66
N LEU A 583 14.18 -3.78 28.91
CA LEU A 583 14.34 -4.44 27.61
C LEU A 583 14.84 -5.89 27.71
N THR A 584 14.90 -6.47 28.91
CA THR A 584 15.11 -7.91 29.09
C THR A 584 14.08 -8.69 28.24
N PRO A 585 14.52 -9.61 27.35
CA PRO A 585 13.62 -10.37 26.49
C PRO A 585 12.61 -11.23 27.26
N THR A 586 11.44 -11.40 26.69
CA THR A 586 10.45 -12.40 27.09
C THR A 586 11.05 -13.79 26.97
N LYS A 587 10.81 -14.62 27.97
CA LYS A 587 11.33 -15.97 28.02
C LYS A 587 10.54 -16.89 27.07
N ILE A 588 11.25 -17.73 26.32
CA ILE A 588 10.66 -18.72 25.41
C ILE A 588 10.63 -20.08 26.13
N TYR A 589 9.42 -20.63 26.35
CA TYR A 589 9.22 -21.85 27.14
C TYR A 589 9.06 -23.12 26.30
N VAL A 590 9.22 -23.02 24.98
CA VAL A 590 8.85 -24.07 24.02
C VAL A 590 9.51 -25.42 24.30
N LYS A 591 10.84 -25.48 24.35
CA LYS A 591 11.59 -26.74 24.51
C LYS A 591 11.24 -27.49 25.82
N PRO A 592 11.28 -26.85 27.01
CA PRO A 592 10.93 -27.54 28.24
C PRO A 592 9.47 -28.02 28.27
N LEU A 593 8.53 -27.20 27.75
CA LEU A 593 7.11 -27.56 27.75
C LEU A 593 6.77 -28.68 26.77
N LEU A 594 7.40 -28.71 25.59
CA LEU A 594 7.24 -29.83 24.65
C LEU A 594 7.81 -31.13 25.23
N ALA A 595 8.92 -31.07 25.97
CA ALA A 595 9.49 -32.24 26.64
C ALA A 595 8.52 -32.80 27.71
N ALA A 596 7.96 -31.93 28.55
CA ALA A 596 6.97 -32.32 29.55
C ALA A 596 5.64 -32.83 28.93
N THR A 597 5.18 -32.18 27.86
CA THR A 597 3.96 -32.58 27.13
C THR A 597 4.11 -33.96 26.50
N LYS A 598 5.27 -34.25 25.90
CA LYS A 598 5.59 -35.55 25.31
C LYS A 598 5.59 -36.70 26.33
N GLU A 599 5.92 -36.40 27.59
CA GLU A 599 5.85 -37.37 28.69
C GLU A 599 4.44 -37.48 29.33
N GLY A 600 3.44 -36.75 28.82
CA GLY A 600 2.07 -36.77 29.32
C GLY A 600 1.95 -36.24 30.75
N LEU A 601 2.80 -35.27 31.11
CA LEU A 601 2.86 -34.73 32.47
C LEU A 601 1.86 -33.61 32.73
N ILE A 602 1.51 -32.86 31.68
CA ILE A 602 0.73 -31.62 31.79
C ILE A 602 -0.71 -31.86 31.33
N LYS A 603 -1.68 -31.35 32.10
CA LYS A 603 -3.12 -31.34 31.77
C LYS A 603 -3.58 -30.03 31.14
N GLY A 604 -2.90 -28.92 31.42
CA GLY A 604 -3.18 -27.62 30.82
C GLY A 604 -2.07 -26.61 31.09
N MET A 605 -2.03 -25.55 30.29
CA MET A 605 -1.05 -24.48 30.38
C MET A 605 -1.71 -23.12 30.15
N ALA A 606 -1.22 -22.10 30.86
CA ALA A 606 -1.60 -20.72 30.68
C ALA A 606 -0.35 -19.86 30.54
N HIS A 607 -0.18 -19.25 29.37
CA HIS A 607 0.83 -18.22 29.12
C HIS A 607 0.36 -16.91 29.76
N ILE A 608 1.16 -16.35 30.67
CA ILE A 608 0.73 -15.22 31.49
C ILE A 608 1.11 -13.92 30.80
N THR A 609 0.14 -13.32 30.11
CA THR A 609 0.30 -12.12 29.26
C THR A 609 -0.60 -10.97 29.75
N GLY A 610 -1.23 -10.23 28.86
CA GLY A 610 -2.22 -9.20 29.21
C GLY A 610 -3.37 -9.81 30.00
N GLY A 611 -3.80 -9.12 31.07
CA GLY A 611 -4.78 -9.67 32.02
C GLY A 611 -4.16 -10.52 33.15
N GLY A 612 -2.83 -10.73 33.12
CA GLY A 612 -2.06 -11.26 34.23
C GLY A 612 -2.51 -12.65 34.65
N LEU A 613 -2.38 -12.98 35.95
CA LEU A 613 -2.78 -14.28 36.48
C LEU A 613 -4.30 -14.48 36.43
N LEU A 614 -5.05 -13.41 36.71
CA LEU A 614 -6.50 -13.47 36.92
C LEU A 614 -7.28 -13.75 35.64
N GLU A 615 -6.81 -13.28 34.47
CA GLU A 615 -7.51 -13.49 33.21
C GLU A 615 -6.95 -14.63 32.37
N ASN A 616 -5.67 -14.98 32.51
CA ASN A 616 -5.05 -16.01 31.67
C ASN A 616 -5.25 -17.44 32.21
N ILE A 617 -5.12 -17.64 33.52
CA ILE A 617 -5.29 -18.97 34.13
C ILE A 617 -6.69 -19.54 33.87
N PRO A 618 -7.80 -18.79 34.01
CA PRO A 618 -9.14 -19.31 33.72
C PRO A 618 -9.34 -19.86 32.31
N ARG A 619 -8.59 -19.36 31.32
CA ARG A 619 -8.76 -19.75 29.90
C ARG A 619 -8.42 -21.23 29.65
N MET A 620 -7.62 -21.84 30.53
CA MET A 620 -7.26 -23.26 30.42
C MET A 620 -8.14 -24.20 31.25
N LEU A 621 -9.07 -23.69 32.07
CA LEU A 621 -9.82 -24.49 33.04
C LEU A 621 -11.21 -24.91 32.52
N PRO A 622 -11.74 -26.08 32.94
CA PRO A 622 -13.16 -26.39 32.76
C PRO A 622 -14.04 -25.47 33.60
N LYS A 623 -15.29 -25.27 33.18
CA LYS A 623 -16.28 -24.42 33.88
C LYS A 623 -16.56 -24.81 35.33
N THR A 624 -16.21 -26.02 35.73
CA THR A 624 -16.46 -26.59 37.06
C THR A 624 -15.33 -26.35 38.06
N LEU A 625 -14.16 -25.89 37.59
CA LEU A 625 -12.98 -25.68 38.42
C LEU A 625 -12.53 -24.23 38.41
N ALA A 626 -11.86 -23.83 39.48
CA ALA A 626 -11.21 -22.54 39.65
C ALA A 626 -9.75 -22.76 40.11
N ALA A 627 -8.88 -21.81 39.82
CA ALA A 627 -7.51 -21.82 40.33
C ALA A 627 -7.42 -21.08 41.67
N GLU A 628 -6.79 -21.69 42.67
CA GLU A 628 -6.44 -21.03 43.92
C GLU A 628 -4.92 -20.99 44.05
N LEU A 629 -4.35 -19.79 44.06
CA LEU A 629 -2.92 -19.52 44.19
C LEU A 629 -2.59 -18.87 45.53
N ASP A 630 -1.37 -19.10 46.03
CA ASP A 630 -0.82 -18.42 47.19
C ASP A 630 0.38 -17.55 46.78
N ALA A 631 0.22 -16.22 46.82
CA ALA A 631 1.28 -15.26 46.47
C ALA A 631 2.60 -15.43 47.24
N LYS A 632 2.59 -16.15 48.38
CA LYS A 632 3.79 -16.47 49.18
C LYS A 632 4.67 -17.55 48.58
N SER A 633 4.17 -18.35 47.64
CA SER A 633 4.86 -19.57 47.19
C SER A 633 5.88 -19.33 46.08
N TRP A 634 6.00 -18.11 45.56
CA TRP A 634 7.09 -17.70 44.68
C TRP A 634 7.61 -16.31 45.06
N PRO A 635 8.90 -16.02 44.80
CA PRO A 635 9.47 -14.72 45.05
C PRO A 635 8.98 -13.72 44.00
N LEU A 636 8.56 -12.53 44.44
CA LEU A 636 8.29 -11.42 43.54
C LEU A 636 9.63 -10.82 43.04
N PRO A 637 9.91 -10.79 41.72
CA PRO A 637 11.13 -10.20 41.18
C PRO A 637 11.30 -8.72 41.55
N ALA A 638 12.55 -8.25 41.61
CA ALA A 638 12.87 -6.90 42.06
C ALA A 638 12.21 -5.79 41.21
N VAL A 639 12.13 -5.98 39.88
CA VAL A 639 11.43 -5.05 38.97
C VAL A 639 9.96 -4.88 39.35
N PHE A 640 9.30 -5.95 39.77
CA PHE A 640 7.90 -5.95 40.14
C PHE A 640 7.66 -5.34 41.52
N LYS A 641 8.56 -5.58 42.48
CA LYS A 641 8.57 -4.88 43.78
C LYS A 641 8.67 -3.37 43.58
N TRP A 642 9.60 -2.94 42.73
CA TRP A 642 9.77 -1.52 42.42
C TRP A 642 8.54 -0.95 41.71
N LEU A 643 8.03 -1.60 40.66
CA LEU A 643 6.85 -1.14 39.91
C LEU A 643 5.63 -0.99 40.81
N LYS A 644 5.38 -1.97 41.68
CA LYS A 644 4.24 -1.93 42.61
C LYS A 644 4.36 -0.77 43.59
N SER A 645 5.53 -0.58 44.19
CA SER A 645 5.80 0.50 45.14
C SER A 645 5.74 1.88 44.48
N ALA A 646 6.47 2.08 43.38
CA ALA A 646 6.53 3.32 42.63
C ALA A 646 5.16 3.70 42.01
N GLY A 647 4.41 2.70 41.55
CA GLY A 647 3.08 2.89 40.97
C GLY A 647 1.94 2.96 42.00
N ARG A 648 2.21 2.70 43.29
CA ARG A 648 1.19 2.60 44.36
C ARG A 648 0.01 1.70 43.95
N MET A 649 0.32 0.55 43.37
CA MET A 649 -0.68 -0.31 42.74
C MET A 649 -1.41 -1.19 43.75
N GLU A 650 -2.73 -1.20 43.68
CA GLU A 650 -3.59 -2.15 44.40
C GLU A 650 -3.24 -3.60 44.02
N HIS A 651 -3.41 -4.52 44.96
CA HIS A 651 -2.98 -5.92 44.79
C HIS A 651 -3.68 -6.62 43.63
N THR A 652 -4.99 -6.45 43.50
CA THR A 652 -5.80 -7.05 42.43
C THR A 652 -5.43 -6.49 41.06
N GLU A 653 -5.28 -5.16 40.95
CA GLU A 653 -4.86 -4.50 39.70
C GLU A 653 -3.45 -4.94 39.28
N PHE A 654 -2.55 -5.13 40.24
CA PHE A 654 -1.21 -5.62 40.01
C PHE A 654 -1.20 -7.06 39.45
N ALA A 655 -1.99 -7.95 40.05
CA ALA A 655 -2.15 -9.35 39.60
C ALA A 655 -2.85 -9.47 38.24
N ARG A 656 -3.71 -8.50 37.91
CA ARG A 656 -4.40 -8.40 36.62
C ARG A 656 -3.53 -7.77 35.52
N THR A 657 -2.60 -6.90 35.88
CA THR A 657 -1.77 -6.21 34.88
C THR A 657 -0.53 -7.00 34.51
N PHE A 658 0.13 -7.59 35.51
CA PHE A 658 1.46 -8.17 35.36
C PHE A 658 1.46 -9.67 35.59
N ASN A 659 2.50 -10.32 35.08
CA ASN A 659 2.77 -11.73 35.30
C ASN A 659 3.24 -12.04 36.74
N THR A 660 3.59 -11.01 37.52
CA THR A 660 4.00 -11.08 38.94
C THR A 660 5.16 -12.06 39.21
N GLY A 661 5.99 -12.32 38.21
CA GLY A 661 7.11 -13.24 38.30
C GLY A 661 6.89 -14.60 37.65
N LEU A 662 5.67 -14.94 37.22
CA LEU A 662 5.34 -16.22 36.59
C LEU A 662 5.01 -16.02 35.11
N GLY A 663 5.83 -16.53 34.19
CA GLY A 663 5.56 -16.41 32.75
C GLY A 663 4.62 -17.49 32.19
N MET A 664 4.54 -18.63 32.88
CA MET A 664 3.70 -19.76 32.50
C MET A 664 3.15 -20.44 33.75
N VAL A 665 1.90 -20.89 33.72
CA VAL A 665 1.29 -21.72 34.78
C VAL A 665 0.78 -23.02 34.18
N LEU A 666 1.09 -24.15 34.82
CA LEU A 666 0.77 -25.50 34.36
C LEU A 666 -0.17 -26.18 35.34
N VAL A 667 -1.14 -26.95 34.83
CA VAL A 667 -1.95 -27.89 35.63
C VAL A 667 -1.33 -29.28 35.52
N VAL A 668 -1.00 -29.89 36.66
CA VAL A 668 -0.35 -31.19 36.76
C VAL A 668 -1.04 -32.02 37.84
N SER A 669 -1.22 -33.32 37.61
CA SER A 669 -1.77 -34.19 38.65
C SER A 669 -0.80 -34.36 39.82
N GLN A 670 -1.35 -34.55 41.02
CA GLN A 670 -0.59 -34.60 42.27
C GLN A 670 0.60 -35.59 42.20
N GLU A 671 0.40 -36.76 41.59
CA GLU A 671 1.41 -37.81 41.46
C GLU A 671 2.50 -37.50 40.43
N LYS A 672 2.28 -36.54 39.53
CA LYS A 672 3.24 -36.14 38.47
C LYS A 672 4.02 -34.88 38.81
N VAL A 673 3.70 -34.20 39.92
CA VAL A 673 4.31 -32.92 40.32
C VAL A 673 5.83 -32.99 40.37
N GLN A 674 6.41 -33.88 41.18
CA GLN A 674 7.86 -33.95 41.36
C GLN A 674 8.58 -34.28 40.05
N LYS A 675 8.04 -35.24 39.29
CA LYS A 675 8.58 -35.62 37.98
C LYS A 675 8.59 -34.45 36.99
N THR A 676 7.55 -33.62 37.03
CA THR A 676 7.44 -32.42 36.18
C THR A 676 8.46 -31.37 36.59
N ILE A 677 8.58 -31.10 37.90
CA ILE A 677 9.58 -30.17 38.43
C ILE A 677 11.00 -30.62 38.05
N ASP A 678 11.34 -31.89 38.28
CA ASP A 678 12.67 -32.43 37.96
C ASP A 678 13.01 -32.30 36.47
N LEU A 679 12.04 -32.56 35.59
CA LEU A 679 12.21 -32.40 34.14
C LEU A 679 12.46 -30.94 33.77
N LEU A 680 11.62 -30.02 34.25
CA LEU A 680 11.75 -28.60 33.95
C LEU A 680 13.04 -28.01 34.51
N GLN A 681 13.45 -28.39 35.73
CA GLN A 681 14.72 -27.98 36.31
C GLN A 681 15.93 -28.52 35.55
N ARG A 682 15.85 -29.74 35.01
CA ARG A 682 16.88 -30.29 34.11
C ARG A 682 17.01 -29.47 32.82
N GLU A 683 15.92 -28.90 32.34
CA GLU A 683 15.89 -27.94 31.24
C GLU A 683 16.25 -26.49 31.68
N LYS A 684 16.74 -26.32 32.91
CA LYS A 684 17.18 -25.06 33.53
C LYS A 684 16.06 -24.05 33.77
N GLU A 685 14.85 -24.56 33.99
CA GLU A 685 13.70 -23.75 34.39
C GLU A 685 13.59 -23.67 35.91
N GLU A 686 13.25 -22.48 36.40
CA GLU A 686 12.89 -22.28 37.80
C GLU A 686 11.37 -22.43 37.93
N VAL A 687 10.94 -23.32 38.82
CA VAL A 687 9.54 -23.78 38.93
C VAL A 687 9.11 -23.76 40.38
N TYR A 688 7.90 -23.26 40.61
CA TYR A 688 7.27 -23.12 41.92
C TYR A 688 5.96 -23.90 41.96
N VAL A 689 5.64 -24.50 43.10
CA VAL A 689 4.28 -24.98 43.37
C VAL A 689 3.46 -23.78 43.82
N VAL A 690 2.58 -23.28 42.95
CA VAL A 690 1.93 -21.98 43.15
C VAL A 690 0.52 -22.07 43.72
N GLY A 691 -0.09 -23.24 43.67
CA GLY A 691 -1.48 -23.44 44.10
C GLY A 691 -2.06 -24.77 43.66
N CYS A 692 -3.39 -24.84 43.62
CA CYS A 692 -4.11 -26.01 43.12
C CYS A 692 -5.48 -25.64 42.53
N LEU A 693 -6.10 -26.59 41.83
CA LEU A 693 -7.47 -26.47 41.35
C LEU A 693 -8.47 -26.78 42.47
N LYS A 694 -9.50 -25.96 42.55
CA LYS A 694 -10.64 -26.09 43.47
C LYS A 694 -11.93 -26.21 42.67
N LYS A 695 -12.99 -26.70 43.30
CA LYS A 695 -14.34 -26.53 42.75
C LYS A 695 -14.68 -25.05 42.64
N LYS A 696 -15.17 -24.66 41.47
CA LYS A 696 -15.63 -23.29 41.24
C LYS A 696 -16.88 -23.01 42.07
N VAL A 697 -16.87 -21.90 42.80
CA VAL A 697 -18.04 -21.35 43.49
C VAL A 697 -18.46 -20.06 42.78
N ASP A 698 -17.67 -19.00 42.92
CA ASP A 698 -17.97 -17.68 42.35
C ASP A 698 -16.86 -17.21 41.38
N GLU A 699 -15.60 -17.16 41.83
CA GLU A 699 -14.46 -16.67 41.05
C GLU A 699 -13.73 -17.79 40.30
N ASP A 700 -13.16 -17.45 39.14
CA ASP A 700 -12.39 -18.39 38.30
C ASP A 700 -10.93 -18.55 38.71
N CYS A 701 -10.34 -17.52 39.33
CA CYS A 701 -8.95 -17.49 39.76
C CYS A 701 -8.82 -16.61 40.99
N ILE A 702 -8.37 -17.21 42.09
CA ILE A 702 -8.22 -16.57 43.40
C ILE A 702 -6.74 -16.55 43.74
N VAL A 703 -6.20 -15.36 44.04
CA VAL A 703 -4.82 -15.21 44.51
C VAL A 703 -4.84 -14.72 45.95
N THR A 704 -4.46 -15.59 46.88
CA THR A 704 -4.41 -15.29 48.31
C THR A 704 -3.07 -14.65 48.71
N ASN A 705 -3.03 -14.02 49.90
CA ASN A 705 -1.81 -13.46 50.49
C ASN A 705 -1.05 -12.40 49.66
N MET A 706 -1.72 -11.69 48.73
CA MET A 706 -1.06 -10.70 47.86
C MET A 706 -0.37 -9.55 48.61
N ASN A 707 -0.65 -9.36 49.91
CA ASN A 707 0.02 -8.39 50.76
C ASN A 707 1.55 -8.61 50.85
N VAL A 708 2.06 -9.82 50.57
CA VAL A 708 3.51 -10.10 50.57
C VAL A 708 4.26 -9.49 49.38
N TRP A 709 3.51 -8.95 48.40
CA TRP A 709 4.08 -8.21 47.28
C TRP A 709 4.28 -6.73 47.57
N GLY A 710 3.74 -6.22 48.68
CA GLY A 710 3.80 -4.80 49.07
C GLY A 710 5.14 -4.36 49.64
#